data_AF-A0AA36IYZ3-F1
#
_entry.id   AF-A0AA36IYZ3-F1
#
_cell.length_a   1.000
_cell.length_b   1.000
_cell.length_c   1.000
_cell.angle_alpha   90.00
_cell.angle_beta   90.00
_cell.angle_gamma   90.00
#
_symmetry.space_group_name_H-M   'P 1'
#
loop_
_entity.id
_entity.type
_entity.pdbx_description
1 polymer ?
#
loop_
_entity_poly.entity_id
_entity_poly.type
_entity_poly.pdbx_seq_one_letter_code
_entity_poly.pdbx_strand_id
1 'polypeptide(L)'
;MASDGEWEMVGEKQVESPPEVYAQIESNSLKAASVQVNGKTLLYLLRPKKALPKTAARLCSANLSTRCSTCIKRIRSFAQLLGAEGKHVYLREELDDANVNALRSMRRQIKSSDPADYRLVLVDEKFFKANPKEVGPFCHVHFLQEEISDAQLSERLKKLKNYLNGSFENRFQRLVNGPSSLKVIQDVLPDLVRPDHWRGVVTWAVNLSARAEGRAWPEMAVHQKFDLMVYAMLTGRASDAVHLEMQQAANLVDFMDSAESREALKAMMDDRSKPETYQVSRVAERLRENRVASLCTVTLMWGLDGAPHQSDLDIHTVVNGTELYYANKQVGKCKLDFDANASSIEKHPAENISLNQVGTFEIMVNNFNNRDKKDVPFKMTVRKSGQEVAEHEGTWPRTRAKDNKMTVCRVTVLPEDLVEKPVELSEAEQKKLAAKEAEWSKLFGEPRALLASEADVELRLVSQSNGYAAKGAQQRFQELLQPKAKRRCLAERCKAEELDGFIQRVTSMGEGAAGRLEVDIRNFAPAYITRLETATDVLKSKIVVNVFQRKFELPQAPRGDEPSSARLDASWGLQPRATVRGFVKVHAQWFMVLENACLPAQQEWPLAGGMYPTNLKPEVHQHRSKWASFHSLVQPEANRRRGGSLIGSMLLGFPKFYFILDGKQVTVNANTVTQ
;
A
#
# COMPACT_ATOMS: atom_id res chain seq x y z
N MET A 1 -16.15 37.81 67.79
CA MET A 1 -16.70 36.44 67.74
C MET A 1 -16.90 36.07 66.28
N ALA A 2 -15.99 35.29 65.72
CA ALA A 2 -16.13 34.62 64.43
C ALA A 2 -15.45 33.26 64.59
N SER A 3 -16.21 32.19 64.39
CA SER A 3 -15.79 30.78 64.38
C SER A 3 -16.11 30.24 62.98
N ASP A 4 -15.11 29.88 62.20
CA ASP A 4 -14.54 28.52 62.05
C ASP A 4 -15.35 27.62 61.11
N GLY A 5 -14.62 27.10 60.11
CA GLY A 5 -15.08 26.20 59.07
C GLY A 5 -13.94 25.90 58.11
N GLU A 6 -13.01 25.06 58.57
CA GLU A 6 -11.83 24.55 57.85
C GLU A 6 -12.18 23.88 56.52
N TRP A 7 -11.33 24.08 55.51
CA TRP A 7 -11.19 23.17 54.37
C TRP A 7 -9.83 22.48 54.49
N GLU A 8 -9.85 21.19 54.84
CA GLU A 8 -8.68 20.32 54.76
C GLU A 8 -8.24 20.15 53.29
N MET A 9 -7.08 20.70 52.95
CA MET A 9 -6.32 20.32 51.77
C MET A 9 -5.56 19.03 52.10
N VAL A 10 -6.01 17.91 51.55
CA VAL A 10 -5.31 16.63 51.59
C VAL A 10 -3.91 16.82 51.00
N GLY A 11 -2.89 16.67 51.85
CA GLY A 11 -1.50 16.97 51.52
C GLY A 11 -0.93 16.10 50.39
N GLU A 12 -0.42 16.77 49.36
CA GLU A 12 0.65 16.21 48.53
C GLU A 12 1.90 16.10 49.42
N LYS A 13 2.29 14.87 49.80
CA LYS A 13 3.63 14.61 50.31
C LYS A 13 4.63 14.96 49.20
N GLN A 14 5.20 16.15 49.25
CA GLN A 14 6.44 16.47 48.55
C GLN A 14 7.53 15.57 49.11
N VAL A 15 7.94 14.57 48.32
CA VAL A 15 9.19 13.85 48.56
C VAL A 15 10.30 14.76 48.04
N GLU A 16 10.87 15.57 48.94
CA GLU A 16 12.09 16.32 48.64
C GLU A 16 13.21 15.31 48.33
N SER A 17 13.64 15.29 47.08
CA SER A 17 14.78 14.48 46.63
C SER A 17 16.05 15.32 46.79
N PRO A 18 17.18 14.79 47.29
CA PRO A 18 18.39 15.59 47.53
C PRO A 18 18.93 16.22 46.22
N PRO A 19 19.32 17.51 46.22
CA PRO A 19 19.88 18.20 45.04
C PRO A 19 21.09 17.49 44.41
N GLU A 20 21.81 16.69 45.21
CA GLU A 20 23.06 16.02 44.84
C GLU A 20 22.86 14.87 43.81
N VAL A 21 21.71 14.20 43.81
CA VAL A 21 21.40 13.11 42.85
C VAL A 21 21.30 13.65 41.42
N TYR A 22 20.86 14.90 41.28
CA TYR A 22 20.60 15.52 39.98
C TYR A 22 21.80 16.31 39.42
N ALA A 23 22.84 16.54 40.24
CA ALA A 23 24.15 17.04 39.81
C ALA A 23 24.94 15.97 39.07
N GLN A 24 24.73 14.69 39.37
CA GLN A 24 25.36 13.54 38.70
C GLN A 24 24.75 13.19 37.32
N ILE A 25 23.71 13.92 36.89
CA ILE A 25 23.22 13.89 35.50
C ILE A 25 24.14 14.78 34.64
N GLU A 26 25.45 14.58 34.77
CA GLU A 26 26.44 15.09 33.84
C GLU A 26 26.37 14.26 32.56
N SER A 27 25.84 14.90 31.52
CA SER A 27 26.19 14.70 30.11
C SER A 27 26.58 13.27 29.73
N ASN A 28 25.62 12.35 29.67
CA ASN A 28 25.84 11.04 29.08
C ASN A 28 26.06 11.19 27.57
N SER A 29 27.02 10.43 27.02
CA SER A 29 27.18 10.25 25.58
C SER A 29 25.97 9.48 25.02
N LEU A 30 25.18 10.18 24.21
CA LEU A 30 23.92 9.70 23.69
C LEU A 30 24.19 8.87 22.44
N LYS A 31 24.42 7.56 22.60
CA LYS A 31 24.75 6.70 21.47
C LYS A 31 23.51 6.48 20.58
N ALA A 32 23.50 7.15 19.44
CA ALA A 32 22.54 6.86 18.37
C ALA A 32 22.72 5.41 17.87
N ALA A 33 21.65 4.81 17.36
CA ALA A 33 21.80 3.58 16.59
C ALA A 33 22.54 3.89 15.29
N SER A 34 23.38 2.98 14.82
CA SER A 34 24.21 3.18 13.64
C SER A 34 24.04 2.04 12.66
N VAL A 35 23.92 2.37 11.37
CA VAL A 35 24.03 1.41 10.27
C VAL A 35 25.21 1.83 9.40
N GLN A 36 26.13 0.89 9.17
CA GLN A 36 27.26 1.09 8.26
C GLN A 36 26.98 0.45 6.90
N VAL A 37 27.18 1.20 5.82
CA VAL A 37 27.08 0.72 4.44
C VAL A 37 28.22 1.34 3.64
N ASN A 38 29.03 0.51 2.98
CA ASN A 38 30.14 0.93 2.12
C ASN A 38 31.12 1.92 2.82
N GLY A 39 31.47 1.66 4.08
CA GLY A 39 32.38 2.52 4.86
C GLY A 39 31.78 3.85 5.32
N LYS A 40 30.48 4.08 5.09
CA LYS A 40 29.74 5.27 5.54
C LYS A 40 28.79 4.90 6.66
N THR A 41 28.58 5.82 7.60
CA THR A 41 27.73 5.62 8.77
C THR A 41 26.46 6.47 8.67
N LEU A 42 25.31 5.86 8.90
CA LEU A 42 24.05 6.55 9.16
C LEU A 42 23.69 6.39 10.64
N LEU A 43 23.40 7.49 11.32
CA LEU A 43 23.01 7.55 12.72
C LEU A 43 21.52 7.89 12.85
N TYR A 44 20.81 7.14 13.68
CA TYR A 44 19.38 7.33 13.88
C TYR A 44 18.93 7.01 15.31
N LEU A 45 17.75 7.52 15.65
CA LEU A 45 17.04 7.27 16.89
C LEU A 45 15.63 6.81 16.57
N LEU A 46 15.02 6.04 17.46
CA LEU A 46 13.61 5.67 17.35
C LEU A 46 12.77 6.47 18.34
N ARG A 47 11.63 6.97 17.88
CA ARG A 47 10.66 7.69 18.70
C ARG A 47 9.30 7.00 18.60
N PRO A 48 8.68 6.57 19.72
CA PRO A 48 7.29 6.12 19.71
C PRO A 48 6.36 7.19 19.14
N LYS A 49 5.37 6.79 18.33
CA LYS A 49 4.33 7.68 17.79
C LYS A 49 3.34 8.12 18.87
N LYS A 50 3.06 7.23 19.83
CA LYS A 50 2.25 7.55 21.01
C LYS A 50 3.06 8.46 21.94
N ALA A 51 2.52 9.67 22.17
CA ALA A 51 3.13 10.61 23.10
C ALA A 51 3.10 10.05 24.53
N LEU A 52 4.07 10.47 25.34
CA LEU A 52 4.03 10.20 26.79
C LEU A 52 2.72 10.73 27.40
N PRO A 53 2.06 9.96 28.29
CA PRO A 53 0.91 10.44 29.05
C PRO A 53 1.22 11.78 29.73
N LYS A 54 0.22 12.67 29.82
CA LYS A 54 0.39 14.01 30.43
C LYS A 54 0.97 13.95 31.85
N THR A 55 0.62 12.91 32.61
CA THR A 55 1.17 12.62 33.95
C THR A 55 2.66 12.31 33.91
N ALA A 56 3.13 11.48 32.98
CA ALA A 56 4.55 11.20 32.77
C ALA A 56 5.33 12.43 32.27
N ALA A 57 4.74 13.22 31.37
CA ALA A 57 5.32 14.48 30.90
C ALA A 57 5.44 15.52 32.03
N ARG A 58 4.45 15.55 32.94
CA ARG A 58 4.48 16.36 34.17
C ARG A 58 5.52 15.86 35.16
N LEU A 59 5.64 14.54 35.39
CA LEU A 59 6.69 13.96 36.23
C LEU A 59 8.10 14.31 35.72
N CYS A 60 8.34 14.18 34.41
CA CYS A 60 9.59 14.62 33.76
C CYS A 60 9.90 16.11 33.99
N SER A 61 8.87 16.94 34.20
CA SER A 61 9.01 18.38 34.40
C SER A 61 9.10 18.77 35.87
N ALA A 62 8.42 18.02 36.75
CA ALA A 62 8.34 18.27 38.19
C ALA A 62 9.64 17.90 38.92
N ASN A 63 10.32 16.83 38.51
CA ASN A 63 11.62 16.43 39.08
C ASN A 63 12.78 17.39 38.70
N LEU A 64 12.50 18.41 37.90
CA LEU A 64 13.46 19.38 37.40
C LEU A 64 12.96 20.81 37.62
N SER A 65 12.07 21.02 38.60
CA SER A 65 11.45 22.30 38.96
C SER A 65 12.46 23.43 39.21
N THR A 66 13.73 23.10 39.44
CA THR A 66 14.86 24.03 39.62
C THR A 66 15.67 24.31 38.33
N ARG A 67 15.34 23.71 37.18
CA ARG A 67 16.06 23.91 35.90
C ARG A 67 15.34 24.88 34.96
N CYS A 68 16.11 25.50 34.05
CA CYS A 68 15.58 26.46 33.08
C CYS A 68 14.52 25.86 32.13
N SER A 69 13.67 26.73 31.56
CA SER A 69 12.59 26.35 30.64
C SER A 69 13.08 25.57 29.41
N THR A 70 14.32 25.80 28.94
CA THR A 70 14.95 25.06 27.84
C THR A 70 15.17 23.59 28.21
N CYS A 71 15.67 23.29 29.41
CA CYS A 71 15.88 21.92 29.88
C CYS A 71 14.55 21.17 30.00
N ILE A 72 13.50 21.82 30.51
CA ILE A 72 12.15 21.24 30.66
C ILE A 72 11.54 20.90 29.27
N LYS A 73 11.81 21.71 28.24
CA LYS A 73 11.36 21.41 26.86
C LYS A 73 12.15 20.27 26.22
N ARG A 74 13.49 20.29 26.33
CA ARG A 74 14.38 19.29 25.71
C ARG A 74 14.18 17.89 26.30
N ILE A 75 14.03 17.79 27.62
CA ILE A 75 13.85 16.49 28.28
C ILE A 75 12.61 15.76 27.78
N ARG A 76 11.48 16.45 27.57
CA ARG A 76 10.25 15.82 27.05
C ARG A 76 10.48 15.17 25.68
N SER A 77 11.34 15.77 24.86
CA SER A 77 11.69 15.31 23.52
C SER A 77 12.72 14.17 23.52
N PHE A 78 13.70 14.20 24.42
CA PHE A 78 14.76 13.16 24.53
C PHE A 78 14.34 11.95 25.36
N ALA A 79 13.46 12.15 26.34
CA ALA A 79 12.87 11.09 27.17
C ALA A 79 12.21 9.97 26.36
N GLN A 80 11.76 10.27 25.15
CA GLN A 80 11.06 9.33 24.28
C GLN A 80 11.98 8.64 23.26
N LEU A 81 13.24 9.06 23.16
CA LEU A 81 14.16 8.55 22.14
C LEU A 81 14.81 7.25 22.60
N LEU A 82 14.90 6.30 21.67
CA LEU A 82 15.68 5.08 21.77
C LEU A 82 16.90 5.21 20.87
N GLY A 83 18.08 4.89 21.39
CA GLY A 83 19.35 4.87 20.69
C GLY A 83 19.80 3.44 20.37
N ALA A 84 21.11 3.22 20.44
CA ALA A 84 21.72 1.91 20.20
C ALA A 84 21.10 0.81 21.07
N GLU A 85 20.90 -0.39 20.49
CA GLU A 85 20.32 -1.56 21.17
C GLU A 85 18.91 -1.31 21.76
N GLY A 86 18.21 -0.27 21.27
CA GLY A 86 16.92 0.15 21.81
C GLY A 86 17.01 0.74 23.23
N LYS A 87 18.21 1.08 23.69
CA LYS A 87 18.44 1.72 25.00
C LYS A 87 17.91 3.14 24.99
N HIS A 88 17.32 3.57 26.10
CA HIS A 88 16.81 4.92 26.23
C HIS A 88 17.95 5.92 26.26
N VAL A 89 17.79 6.98 25.48
CA VAL A 89 18.82 8.01 25.32
C VAL A 89 19.05 8.78 26.63
N TYR A 90 18.01 9.06 27.42
CA TYR A 90 18.11 10.06 28.49
C TYR A 90 18.32 9.53 29.93
N LEU A 91 18.04 8.27 30.26
CA LEU A 91 18.05 7.78 31.66
C LEU A 91 19.09 6.65 31.84
N ARG A 92 20.12 6.85 32.68
CA ARG A 92 21.02 5.75 33.11
C ARG A 92 20.18 4.63 33.70
N GLU A 93 20.47 3.37 33.41
CA GLU A 93 19.73 2.25 34.02
C GLU A 93 20.04 2.10 35.52
N GLU A 94 21.23 2.53 35.93
CA GLU A 94 21.80 2.37 37.28
C GLU A 94 21.28 3.39 38.31
N LEU A 95 20.53 4.42 37.88
CA LEU A 95 20.07 5.48 38.79
C LEU A 95 18.80 5.03 39.54
N ASP A 96 18.88 4.80 40.85
CA ASP A 96 17.74 4.37 41.67
C ASP A 96 17.01 5.56 42.31
N ASP A 97 16.08 6.17 41.54
CA ASP A 97 15.24 7.29 41.99
C ASP A 97 13.77 6.94 41.75
N ALA A 98 12.90 7.20 42.73
CA ALA A 98 11.49 6.81 42.69
C ALA A 98 10.75 7.39 41.47
N ASN A 99 11.07 8.61 41.06
CA ASN A 99 10.44 9.25 39.92
C ASN A 99 11.05 8.79 38.59
N VAL A 100 12.35 8.53 38.54
CA VAL A 100 13.01 7.88 37.39
C VAL A 100 12.47 6.47 37.19
N ASN A 101 12.25 5.71 38.27
CA ASN A 101 11.63 4.39 38.27
C ASN A 101 10.16 4.44 37.84
N ALA A 102 9.41 5.43 38.30
CA ALA A 102 8.04 5.67 37.82
C ALA A 102 8.00 5.97 36.31
N LEU A 103 8.93 6.79 35.80
CA LEU A 103 9.09 7.05 34.37
C LEU A 103 9.49 5.79 33.59
N ARG A 104 10.38 4.96 34.12
CA ARG A 104 10.74 3.65 33.53
C ARG A 104 9.52 2.72 33.48
N SER A 105 8.76 2.62 34.56
CA SER A 105 7.56 1.77 34.67
C SER A 105 6.45 2.18 33.70
N MET A 106 6.11 3.48 33.66
CA MET A 106 5.14 4.02 32.70
C MET A 106 5.58 3.83 31.24
N ARG A 107 6.89 3.76 30.97
CA ARG A 107 7.41 3.49 29.61
C ARG A 107 7.40 2.02 29.23
N ARG A 108 7.61 1.10 30.18
CA ARG A 108 7.41 -0.35 29.93
C ARG A 108 5.99 -0.64 29.46
N GLN A 109 5.00 0.15 29.92
CA GLN A 109 3.60 0.05 29.49
C GLN A 109 3.34 0.59 28.06
N ILE A 110 4.25 1.38 27.48
CA ILE A 110 4.14 1.95 26.11
C ILE A 110 4.99 1.14 25.11
N LYS A 111 5.72 0.12 25.58
CA LYS A 111 6.61 -0.68 24.74
C LYS A 111 5.79 -1.51 23.75
N SER A 112 5.94 -1.20 22.47
CA SER A 112 5.37 -1.99 21.37
C SER A 112 6.48 -2.77 20.68
N SER A 113 6.19 -4.00 20.27
CA SER A 113 7.05 -4.81 19.40
C SER A 113 6.84 -4.53 17.91
N ASP A 114 5.82 -3.71 17.58
CA ASP A 114 5.43 -3.34 16.24
C ASP A 114 6.25 -2.12 15.75
N PRO A 115 7.03 -2.25 14.66
CA PRO A 115 7.70 -1.12 14.01
C PRO A 115 6.77 0.05 13.63
N ALA A 116 5.50 -0.23 13.31
CA ALA A 116 4.53 0.79 12.92
C ALA A 116 4.22 1.78 14.05
N ASP A 117 4.46 1.42 15.32
CA ASP A 117 4.30 2.31 16.47
C ASP A 117 5.48 3.28 16.66
N TYR A 118 6.52 3.18 15.84
CA TYR A 118 7.72 4.01 15.94
C TYR A 118 7.96 4.87 14.70
N ARG A 119 8.72 5.94 14.91
CA ARG A 119 9.23 6.84 13.88
C ARG A 119 10.74 6.89 13.99
N LEU A 120 11.42 6.85 12.86
CA LEU A 120 12.84 7.10 12.77
C LEU A 120 13.15 8.61 12.83
N VAL A 121 14.17 8.98 13.60
CA VAL A 121 14.72 10.33 13.71
C VAL A 121 16.18 10.27 13.29
N LEU A 122 16.51 10.88 12.16
CA LEU A 122 17.89 10.98 11.68
C LEU A 122 18.72 11.91 12.55
N VAL A 123 19.95 11.50 12.84
CA VAL A 123 20.96 12.33 13.52
C VAL A 123 21.86 12.92 12.44
N ASP A 124 21.36 13.97 11.78
CA ASP A 124 22.02 14.70 10.70
C ASP A 124 22.20 16.19 11.07
N GLU A 125 22.75 16.99 10.15
CA GLU A 125 22.97 18.43 10.39
C GLU A 125 21.69 19.17 10.83
N LYS A 126 20.52 18.77 10.30
CA LYS A 126 19.23 19.37 10.66
C LYS A 126 18.84 19.04 12.10
N PHE A 127 19.15 17.83 12.58
CA PHE A 127 18.93 17.44 13.96
C PHE A 127 19.75 18.30 14.93
N PHE A 128 21.03 18.54 14.63
CA PHE A 128 21.89 19.39 15.46
C PHE A 128 21.51 20.87 15.41
N LYS A 129 21.10 21.40 14.25
CA LYS A 129 20.55 22.77 14.15
C LYS A 129 19.29 22.95 15.01
N ALA A 130 18.44 21.93 15.10
CA ALA A 130 17.24 21.95 15.92
C ALA A 130 17.52 21.73 17.42
N ASN A 131 18.68 21.18 17.78
CA ASN A 131 19.08 20.86 19.15
C ASN A 131 20.53 21.30 19.42
N PRO A 132 20.84 22.60 19.32
CA PRO A 132 22.21 23.08 19.42
C PRO A 132 22.80 22.81 20.81
N LYS A 133 24.11 22.54 20.83
CA LYS A 133 24.91 22.53 22.06
C LYS A 133 25.01 23.98 22.56
N GLU A 134 24.09 24.36 23.45
CA GLU A 134 24.13 25.66 24.12
C GLU A 134 25.17 25.57 25.24
N VAL A 135 26.31 26.24 25.04
CA VAL A 135 27.37 26.37 26.04
C VAL A 135 27.26 27.78 26.62
N GLY A 136 26.42 27.94 27.64
CA GLY A 136 26.30 29.17 28.45
C GLY A 136 26.87 28.95 29.86
N PRO A 137 26.73 29.92 30.79
CA PRO A 137 27.18 29.77 32.18
C PRO A 137 26.41 28.69 32.98
N PHE A 138 25.36 28.09 32.37
CA PHE A 138 24.56 27.03 32.96
C PHE A 138 24.65 25.75 32.11
N CYS A 139 24.87 24.60 32.75
CA CYS A 139 24.89 23.30 32.07
C CYS A 139 23.47 22.87 31.65
N HIS A 140 23.16 22.98 30.36
CA HIS A 140 21.88 22.53 29.78
C HIS A 140 21.91 21.06 29.35
N VAL A 141 20.73 20.42 29.32
CA VAL A 141 20.54 19.10 28.69
C VAL A 141 20.82 19.23 27.19
N HIS A 142 21.77 18.44 26.68
CA HIS A 142 22.18 18.47 25.28
C HIS A 142 22.43 17.06 24.73
N PHE A 143 22.46 16.95 23.40
CA PHE A 143 22.72 15.69 22.72
C PHE A 143 24.22 15.54 22.46
N LEU A 144 24.87 14.56 23.11
CA LEU A 144 26.29 14.25 22.94
C LEU A 144 26.47 13.11 21.94
N GLN A 145 26.58 13.48 20.67
CA GLN A 145 27.08 12.62 19.61
C GLN A 145 28.05 13.47 18.79
N GLU A 146 29.29 13.01 18.66
CA GLU A 146 30.35 13.75 17.97
C GLU A 146 30.29 13.56 16.45
N GLU A 147 29.72 12.44 16.03
CA GLU A 147 29.52 12.10 14.62
C GLU A 147 28.11 12.47 14.15
N ILE A 148 28.00 12.84 12.88
CA ILE A 148 26.71 13.00 12.20
C ILE A 148 26.58 11.96 11.09
N SER A 149 25.35 11.66 10.71
CA SER A 149 25.08 10.78 9.58
C SER A 149 25.72 11.32 8.29
N ASP A 150 26.25 10.42 7.46
CA ASP A 150 26.67 10.76 6.09
C ASP A 150 25.50 11.42 5.33
N ALA A 151 25.80 12.53 4.64
CA ALA A 151 24.78 13.34 3.97
C ALA A 151 24.06 12.58 2.85
N GLN A 152 24.77 11.74 2.09
CA GLN A 152 24.19 10.98 0.98
C GLN A 152 23.29 9.86 1.51
N LEU A 153 23.72 9.14 2.55
CA LEU A 153 22.89 8.13 3.20
C LEU A 153 21.63 8.75 3.84
N SER A 154 21.80 9.91 4.48
CA SER A 154 20.69 10.65 5.09
C SER A 154 19.65 11.06 4.05
N GLU A 155 20.11 11.59 2.90
CA GLU A 155 19.22 12.01 1.82
C GLU A 155 18.51 10.82 1.18
N ARG A 156 19.24 9.73 0.93
CA ARG A 156 18.64 8.48 0.44
C ARG A 156 17.54 7.99 1.37
N LEU A 157 17.79 7.92 2.68
CA LEU A 157 16.77 7.43 3.61
C LEU A 157 15.57 8.37 3.71
N LYS A 158 15.77 9.69 3.60
CA LYS A 158 14.66 10.67 3.56
C LYS A 158 13.74 10.42 2.36
N LYS A 159 14.29 10.11 1.19
CA LYS A 159 13.52 9.76 -0.01
C LYS A 159 12.75 8.44 0.16
N LEU A 160 13.35 7.48 0.85
CA LEU A 160 12.79 6.13 1.04
C LEU A 160 12.01 5.93 2.35
N LYS A 161 11.81 6.99 3.15
CA LYS A 161 11.23 6.90 4.51
C LYS A 161 9.85 6.23 4.56
N ASN A 162 9.08 6.26 3.46
CA ASN A 162 7.74 5.69 3.39
C ASN A 162 7.75 4.16 3.52
N TYR A 163 8.86 3.51 3.16
CA TYR A 163 9.04 2.06 3.32
C TYR A 163 9.20 1.64 4.79
N LEU A 164 9.47 2.58 5.69
CA LEU A 164 9.65 2.32 7.12
C LEU A 164 8.34 2.40 7.93
N ASN A 165 7.20 2.65 7.28
CA ASN A 165 5.90 2.85 7.94
C ASN A 165 5.08 1.55 8.12
N GLY A 166 5.70 0.38 8.18
CA GLY A 166 5.04 -0.91 8.45
C GLY A 166 4.40 -1.61 7.24
N SER A 167 4.09 -0.89 6.16
CA SER A 167 3.45 -1.46 4.94
C SER A 167 4.25 -2.58 4.23
N PHE A 168 5.55 -2.68 4.50
CA PHE A 168 6.43 -3.70 3.93
C PHE A 168 6.91 -4.73 4.97
N GLU A 169 6.40 -4.69 6.21
CA GLU A 169 6.84 -5.59 7.29
C GLU A 169 6.70 -7.07 6.92
N ASN A 170 5.57 -7.46 6.33
CA ASN A 170 5.36 -8.84 5.87
C ASN A 170 6.45 -9.30 4.87
N ARG A 171 6.91 -8.40 3.99
CA ARG A 171 7.96 -8.72 3.01
C ARG A 171 9.30 -8.93 3.71
N PHE A 172 9.67 -8.04 4.63
CA PHE A 172 10.85 -8.22 5.46
C PHE A 172 10.81 -9.51 6.26
N GLN A 173 9.68 -9.79 6.90
CA GLN A 173 9.45 -11.01 7.66
C GLN A 173 9.66 -12.26 6.80
N ARG A 174 9.06 -12.33 5.60
CA ARG A 174 9.22 -13.49 4.71
C ARG A 174 10.68 -13.68 4.28
N LEU A 175 11.38 -12.60 3.90
CA LEU A 175 12.78 -12.68 3.48
C LEU A 175 13.72 -13.09 4.63
N VAL A 176 13.50 -12.58 5.84
CA VAL A 176 14.30 -12.91 7.03
C VAL A 176 14.03 -14.35 7.49
N ASN A 177 12.76 -14.79 7.50
CA ASN A 177 12.38 -16.11 7.97
C ASN A 177 12.64 -17.24 6.96
N GLY A 178 12.98 -16.93 5.71
CA GLY A 178 13.15 -17.93 4.65
C GLY A 178 14.56 -18.04 4.06
N PRO A 179 15.65 -18.08 4.86
CA PRO A 179 17.02 -18.15 4.33
C PRO A 179 17.25 -19.40 3.47
N SER A 180 16.62 -20.54 3.83
CA SER A 180 16.71 -21.78 3.05
C SER A 180 16.08 -21.64 1.66
N SER A 181 14.91 -21.01 1.57
CA SER A 181 14.25 -20.78 0.27
C SER A 181 15.00 -19.77 -0.58
N LEU A 182 15.55 -18.71 0.03
CA LEU A 182 16.44 -17.76 -0.66
C LEU A 182 17.70 -18.43 -1.18
N LYS A 183 18.27 -19.38 -0.43
CA LYS A 183 19.40 -20.19 -0.89
C LYS A 183 19.02 -21.05 -2.10
N VAL A 184 17.84 -21.71 -2.09
CA VAL A 184 17.36 -22.46 -3.25
C VAL A 184 17.19 -21.55 -4.48
N ILE A 185 16.64 -20.35 -4.31
CA ILE A 185 16.52 -19.35 -5.38
C ILE A 185 17.90 -18.93 -5.90
N GLN A 186 18.87 -18.72 -5.01
CA GLN A 186 20.24 -18.39 -5.36
C GLN A 186 20.95 -19.52 -6.12
N ASP A 187 20.74 -20.77 -5.70
CA ASP A 187 21.31 -21.97 -6.32
C ASP A 187 20.76 -22.22 -7.73
N VAL A 188 19.48 -21.86 -7.95
CA VAL A 188 18.81 -22.00 -9.25
C VAL A 188 19.21 -20.88 -10.23
N LEU A 189 19.65 -19.74 -9.72
CA LEU A 189 19.93 -18.54 -10.51
C LEU A 189 20.85 -18.77 -11.72
N PRO A 190 21.96 -19.54 -11.65
CA PRO A 190 22.84 -19.80 -12.78
C PRO A 190 22.18 -20.55 -13.95
N ASP A 191 21.11 -21.31 -13.66
CA ASP A 191 20.44 -22.17 -14.63
C ASP A 191 19.25 -21.49 -15.33
N LEU A 192 18.99 -20.22 -15.02
CA LEU A 192 17.91 -19.44 -15.62
C LEU A 192 18.29 -18.97 -17.03
N VAL A 193 17.29 -18.67 -17.86
CA VAL A 193 17.50 -18.04 -19.17
C VAL A 193 18.03 -16.62 -19.00
N ARG A 194 17.60 -15.91 -17.95
CA ARG A 194 17.98 -14.50 -17.68
C ARG A 194 18.48 -14.30 -16.24
N PRO A 195 19.64 -14.88 -15.87
CA PRO A 195 20.14 -14.85 -14.50
C PRO A 195 20.38 -13.43 -13.98
N ASP A 196 20.85 -12.53 -14.84
CA ASP A 196 21.21 -11.16 -14.47
C ASP A 196 19.99 -10.30 -14.10
N HIS A 197 18.80 -10.64 -14.61
CA HIS A 197 17.56 -9.95 -14.24
C HIS A 197 17.26 -10.08 -12.74
N TRP A 198 17.57 -11.24 -12.16
CA TRP A 198 17.28 -11.59 -10.76
C TRP A 198 18.48 -11.38 -9.82
N ARG A 199 19.71 -11.40 -10.36
CA ARG A 199 20.96 -11.38 -9.59
C ARG A 199 21.00 -10.27 -8.55
N GLY A 200 20.62 -9.05 -8.92
CA GLY A 200 20.62 -7.89 -8.02
C GLY A 200 19.69 -8.06 -6.82
N VAL A 201 18.43 -8.43 -7.05
CA VAL A 201 17.44 -8.59 -5.98
C VAL A 201 17.71 -9.81 -5.11
N VAL A 202 18.19 -10.92 -5.68
CA VAL A 202 18.56 -12.12 -4.92
C VAL A 202 19.76 -11.84 -4.02
N THR A 203 20.80 -11.19 -4.54
CA THR A 203 21.99 -10.81 -3.76
C THR A 203 21.62 -9.89 -2.60
N TRP A 204 20.78 -8.89 -2.88
CA TRP A 204 20.27 -7.98 -1.85
C TRP A 204 19.46 -8.71 -0.78
N ALA A 205 18.55 -9.60 -1.16
CA ALA A 205 17.73 -10.37 -0.22
C ALA A 205 18.55 -11.34 0.64
N VAL A 206 19.55 -12.00 0.05
CA VAL A 206 20.47 -12.90 0.78
C VAL A 206 21.29 -12.11 1.80
N ASN A 207 21.85 -10.96 1.42
CA ASN A 207 22.60 -10.10 2.34
C ASN A 207 21.72 -9.56 3.48
N LEU A 208 20.47 -9.20 3.17
CA LEU A 208 19.49 -8.78 4.18
C LEU A 208 19.16 -9.92 5.16
N SER A 209 18.94 -11.14 4.66
CA SER A 209 18.68 -12.30 5.50
C SER A 209 19.90 -12.67 6.36
N ALA A 210 21.12 -12.59 5.80
CA ALA A 210 22.36 -12.81 6.53
C ALA A 210 22.56 -11.79 7.67
N ARG A 211 22.20 -10.52 7.45
CA ARG A 211 22.24 -9.45 8.46
C ARG A 211 21.32 -9.71 9.65
N ALA A 212 20.29 -10.56 9.50
CA ALA A 212 19.43 -10.96 10.61
C ALA A 212 20.12 -11.92 11.59
N GLU A 213 21.28 -12.48 11.22
CA GLU A 213 22.10 -13.39 12.04
C GLU A 213 21.31 -14.64 12.50
N GLY A 214 20.42 -15.14 11.64
CA GLY A 214 19.61 -16.33 11.90
C GLY A 214 18.43 -16.13 12.85
N ARG A 215 18.17 -14.90 13.31
CA ARG A 215 17.01 -14.57 14.16
C ARG A 215 15.73 -14.52 13.33
N ALA A 216 14.67 -15.14 13.83
CA ALA A 216 13.35 -15.03 13.23
C ALA A 216 12.73 -13.65 13.49
N TRP A 217 12.07 -13.06 12.50
CA TRP A 217 11.46 -11.74 12.59
C TRP A 217 10.56 -11.51 13.83
N PRO A 218 9.69 -12.46 14.24
CA PRO A 218 8.84 -12.27 15.42
C PRO A 218 9.61 -12.21 16.74
N GLU A 219 10.81 -12.77 16.78
CA GLU A 219 11.68 -12.82 17.96
C GLU A 219 12.58 -11.58 18.06
N MET A 220 12.70 -10.81 16.98
CA MET A 220 13.52 -9.61 16.94
C MET A 220 12.87 -8.47 17.73
N ALA A 221 13.67 -7.83 18.57
CA ALA A 221 13.27 -6.58 19.21
C ALA A 221 13.09 -5.47 18.17
N VAL A 222 12.24 -4.48 18.46
CA VAL A 222 11.89 -3.41 17.51
C VAL A 222 13.12 -2.68 16.96
N HIS A 223 14.15 -2.46 17.77
CA HIS A 223 15.38 -1.80 17.32
C HIS A 223 16.18 -2.67 16.33
N GLN A 224 16.13 -3.99 16.46
CA GLN A 224 16.78 -4.93 15.54
C GLN A 224 16.02 -4.99 14.21
N LYS A 225 14.68 -4.95 14.25
CA LYS A 225 13.85 -4.83 13.05
C LYS A 225 14.17 -3.54 12.29
N PHE A 226 14.28 -2.41 12.99
CA PHE A 226 14.68 -1.14 12.38
C PHE A 226 16.10 -1.16 11.83
N ASP A 227 17.06 -1.82 12.48
CA ASP A 227 18.42 -1.99 11.93
C ASP A 227 18.38 -2.66 10.55
N LEU A 228 17.64 -3.77 10.44
CA LEU A 228 17.45 -4.47 9.17
C LEU A 228 16.73 -3.61 8.13
N MET A 229 15.65 -2.93 8.51
CA MET A 229 14.88 -2.11 7.58
C MET A 229 15.71 -0.93 7.06
N VAL A 230 16.50 -0.28 7.93
CA VAL A 230 17.40 0.81 7.54
C VAL A 230 18.51 0.28 6.65
N TYR A 231 19.16 -0.83 7.02
CA TYR A 231 20.18 -1.48 6.19
C TYR A 231 19.64 -1.82 4.80
N ALA A 232 18.43 -2.39 4.74
CA ALA A 232 17.78 -2.72 3.47
C ALA A 232 17.57 -1.48 2.60
N MET A 233 17.11 -0.36 3.17
CA MET A 233 16.87 0.89 2.44
C MET A 233 18.15 1.56 1.96
N LEU A 234 19.25 1.41 2.70
CA LEU A 234 20.54 1.99 2.35
C LEU A 234 21.30 1.15 1.30
N THR A 235 20.94 -0.13 1.14
CA THR A 235 21.53 -1.05 0.16
C THR A 235 20.63 -1.21 -1.08
N GLY A 236 21.12 -1.87 -2.12
CA GLY A 236 20.38 -2.03 -3.38
C GLY A 236 20.26 -0.75 -4.22
N ARG A 237 19.63 -0.87 -5.39
CA ARG A 237 19.33 0.22 -6.31
C ARG A 237 18.06 0.96 -5.89
N ALA A 238 18.10 2.27 -6.06
CA ALA A 238 16.96 3.14 -5.90
C ALA A 238 16.91 4.12 -7.06
N SER A 239 15.69 4.51 -7.45
CA SER A 239 15.43 5.61 -8.35
C SER A 239 14.52 6.58 -7.63
N ASP A 240 15.10 7.70 -7.21
CA ASP A 240 14.45 8.72 -6.39
C ASP A 240 13.76 8.15 -5.13
N ALA A 241 12.43 8.21 -5.03
CA ALA A 241 11.66 7.70 -3.89
C ALA A 241 11.30 6.20 -3.99
N VAL A 242 11.75 5.49 -5.05
CA VAL A 242 11.44 4.08 -5.29
C VAL A 242 12.66 3.20 -5.07
N HIS A 243 12.51 2.18 -4.22
CA HIS A 243 13.53 1.17 -4.01
C HIS A 243 13.29 -0.04 -4.92
N LEU A 244 14.17 -0.28 -5.89
CA LEU A 244 13.93 -1.22 -6.98
C LEU A 244 13.96 -2.68 -6.52
N GLU A 245 14.98 -3.07 -5.73
CA GLU A 245 15.07 -4.43 -5.19
C GLU A 245 13.94 -4.72 -4.22
N MET A 246 13.56 -3.75 -3.37
CA MET A 246 12.42 -3.92 -2.49
C MET A 246 11.13 -4.20 -3.29
N GLN A 247 10.88 -3.48 -4.38
CA GLN A 247 9.72 -3.75 -5.26
C GLN A 247 9.82 -5.13 -5.91
N GLN A 248 10.97 -5.45 -6.51
CA GLN A 248 11.20 -6.71 -7.19
C GLN A 248 11.17 -7.91 -6.23
N ALA A 249 11.50 -7.71 -4.95
CA ALA A 249 11.48 -8.75 -3.92
C ALA A 249 10.08 -9.27 -3.59
N ALA A 250 9.01 -8.59 -4.04
CA ALA A 250 7.67 -9.17 -4.03
C ALA A 250 7.64 -10.49 -4.82
N ASN A 251 8.34 -10.56 -5.95
CA ASN A 251 8.44 -11.79 -6.75
C ASN A 251 9.18 -12.88 -5.98
N LEU A 252 10.24 -12.53 -5.23
CA LEU A 252 10.97 -13.52 -4.44
C LEU A 252 10.09 -14.14 -3.36
N VAL A 253 9.30 -13.33 -2.66
CA VAL A 253 8.33 -13.83 -1.68
C VAL A 253 7.30 -14.74 -2.35
N ASP A 254 6.76 -14.35 -3.51
CA ASP A 254 5.83 -15.20 -4.26
C ASP A 254 6.47 -16.54 -4.64
N PHE A 255 7.74 -16.54 -5.10
CA PHE A 255 8.46 -17.76 -5.44
C PHE A 255 8.68 -18.66 -4.22
N MET A 256 9.05 -18.08 -3.08
CA MET A 256 9.22 -18.80 -1.82
C MET A 256 7.91 -19.45 -1.34
N ASP A 257 6.77 -18.83 -1.65
CA ASP A 257 5.46 -19.29 -1.22
C ASP A 257 4.82 -20.29 -2.20
N SER A 258 5.16 -20.21 -3.49
CA SER A 258 4.41 -20.89 -4.57
C SER A 258 5.20 -21.97 -5.32
N ALA A 259 6.53 -21.98 -5.25
CA ALA A 259 7.32 -22.95 -5.99
C ALA A 259 7.37 -24.31 -5.27
N GLU A 260 6.73 -25.33 -5.86
CA GLU A 260 6.69 -26.69 -5.30
C GLU A 260 7.95 -27.52 -5.61
N SER A 261 8.72 -27.13 -6.64
CA SER A 261 9.97 -27.78 -7.03
C SER A 261 10.99 -26.79 -7.61
N ARG A 262 12.24 -27.24 -7.79
CA ARG A 262 13.30 -26.42 -8.43
C ARG A 262 12.98 -26.11 -9.90
N GLU A 263 12.38 -27.05 -10.61
CA GLU A 263 11.97 -26.90 -12.00
C GLU A 263 10.80 -25.92 -12.12
N ALA A 264 9.82 -26.00 -11.20
CA ALA A 264 8.72 -25.04 -11.12
C ALA A 264 9.24 -23.63 -10.80
N LEU A 265 10.20 -23.52 -9.87
CA LEU A 265 10.85 -22.26 -9.55
C LEU A 265 11.55 -21.64 -10.78
N LYS A 266 12.35 -22.43 -11.52
CA LYS A 266 12.98 -22.00 -12.77
C LYS A 266 11.95 -21.47 -13.75
N ALA A 267 10.90 -22.25 -14.01
CA ALA A 267 9.84 -21.87 -14.93
C ALA A 267 9.15 -20.56 -14.51
N MET A 268 8.84 -20.38 -13.23
CA MET A 268 8.23 -19.15 -12.71
C MET A 268 9.16 -17.93 -12.86
N MET A 269 10.44 -18.09 -12.56
CA MET A 269 11.44 -17.03 -12.65
C MET A 269 11.70 -16.62 -14.10
N ASP A 270 11.81 -17.60 -15.00
CA ASP A 270 11.99 -17.35 -16.43
C ASP A 270 10.76 -16.68 -17.01
N ASP A 271 9.55 -17.20 -16.75
CA ASP A 271 8.29 -16.64 -17.25
C ASP A 271 8.07 -15.18 -16.84
N ARG A 272 8.31 -14.84 -15.56
CA ARG A 272 8.22 -13.45 -15.08
C ARG A 272 9.32 -12.54 -15.60
N SER A 273 10.43 -13.10 -16.06
CA SER A 273 11.52 -12.36 -16.70
C SER A 273 11.39 -12.31 -18.23
N LYS A 274 10.41 -12.98 -18.84
CA LYS A 274 10.28 -13.02 -20.30
C LYS A 274 10.06 -11.62 -20.87
N PRO A 275 10.84 -11.23 -21.89
CA PRO A 275 10.67 -9.95 -22.56
C PRO A 275 9.28 -9.80 -23.18
N GLU A 276 8.63 -10.86 -23.66
CA GLU A 276 7.27 -10.81 -24.25
C GLU A 276 6.27 -10.12 -23.30
N THR A 277 6.30 -10.43 -22.02
CA THR A 277 5.38 -9.85 -21.01
C THR A 277 5.68 -8.38 -20.69
N TYR A 278 6.93 -7.92 -20.91
CA TYR A 278 7.40 -6.57 -20.55
C TYR A 278 7.56 -5.63 -21.76
N GLN A 279 8.02 -6.14 -22.89
CA GLN A 279 8.30 -5.44 -24.14
C GLN A 279 7.03 -5.26 -24.98
N VAL A 280 6.15 -6.26 -25.09
CA VAL A 280 4.85 -6.12 -25.76
C VAL A 280 3.95 -5.15 -24.99
N SER A 281 3.98 -5.18 -23.66
CA SER A 281 3.29 -4.18 -22.82
C SER A 281 3.79 -2.76 -23.09
N ARG A 282 5.08 -2.59 -23.34
CA ARG A 282 5.70 -1.28 -23.55
C ARG A 282 5.49 -0.73 -24.96
N VAL A 283 5.61 -1.58 -25.99
CA VAL A 283 5.24 -1.21 -27.37
C VAL A 283 3.75 -0.88 -27.42
N ALA A 284 2.90 -1.69 -26.80
CA ALA A 284 1.47 -1.41 -26.70
C ALA A 284 1.17 -0.12 -25.92
N GLU A 285 1.92 0.19 -24.87
CA GLU A 285 1.82 1.45 -24.12
C GLU A 285 2.25 2.65 -24.98
N ARG A 286 3.40 2.58 -25.65
CA ARG A 286 3.90 3.63 -26.57
C ARG A 286 2.94 3.88 -27.74
N LEU A 287 2.41 2.83 -28.34
CA LEU A 287 1.40 2.93 -29.41
C LEU A 287 0.12 3.59 -28.88
N ARG A 288 -0.30 3.27 -27.65
CA ARG A 288 -1.48 3.87 -27.00
C ARG A 288 -1.27 5.34 -26.64
N GLU A 289 -0.12 5.68 -26.05
CA GLU A 289 0.27 7.06 -25.72
C GLU A 289 0.24 7.96 -26.97
N ASN A 290 0.78 7.46 -28.08
CA ASN A 290 0.82 8.17 -29.36
C ASN A 290 -0.44 7.98 -30.21
N ARG A 291 -1.48 7.34 -29.67
CA ARG A 291 -2.80 7.12 -30.32
C ARG A 291 -2.69 6.49 -31.71
N VAL A 292 -1.77 5.53 -31.86
CA VAL A 292 -1.59 4.80 -33.12
C VAL A 292 -2.72 3.78 -33.28
N ALA A 293 -3.60 4.03 -34.25
CA ALA A 293 -4.75 3.18 -34.55
C ALA A 293 -4.52 2.23 -35.74
N SER A 294 -3.33 2.24 -36.33
CA SER A 294 -3.04 1.41 -37.50
C SER A 294 -3.07 -0.08 -37.16
N LEU A 295 -3.66 -0.85 -38.08
CA LEU A 295 -3.76 -2.30 -38.01
C LEU A 295 -2.44 -2.99 -38.41
N CYS A 296 -1.57 -2.29 -39.13
CA CYS A 296 -0.27 -2.77 -39.57
C CYS A 296 0.82 -1.78 -39.16
N THR A 297 1.67 -2.18 -38.21
CA THR A 297 2.74 -1.30 -37.69
C THR A 297 4.08 -2.00 -37.72
N VAL A 298 5.14 -1.22 -37.92
CA VAL A 298 6.52 -1.66 -37.76
C VAL A 298 7.18 -0.78 -36.71
N THR A 299 7.59 -1.39 -35.59
CA THR A 299 8.20 -0.67 -34.47
C THR A 299 9.67 -1.08 -34.32
N LEU A 300 10.57 -0.12 -34.35
CA LEU A 300 12.00 -0.26 -34.05
C LEU A 300 12.26 0.09 -32.59
N MET A 301 13.10 -0.68 -31.89
CA MET A 301 13.50 -0.44 -30.50
C MET A 301 14.99 -0.71 -30.30
N TRP A 302 15.65 0.08 -29.46
CA TRP A 302 17.04 -0.15 -29.03
C TRP A 302 17.27 0.28 -27.58
N GLY A 303 18.48 0.08 -27.05
CA GLY A 303 18.76 0.33 -25.63
C GLY A 303 18.11 -0.67 -24.68
N LEU A 304 17.77 -1.86 -25.18
CA LEU A 304 17.16 -2.93 -24.40
C LEU A 304 18.18 -3.53 -23.42
N ASP A 305 17.74 -3.88 -22.20
CA ASP A 305 18.54 -4.58 -21.19
C ASP A 305 19.89 -3.93 -20.83
N GLY A 306 19.95 -2.59 -20.88
CA GLY A 306 21.17 -1.83 -20.57
C GLY A 306 22.13 -1.69 -21.76
N ALA A 307 21.71 -2.12 -22.95
CA ALA A 307 22.42 -1.87 -24.20
C ALA A 307 22.57 -0.35 -24.49
N PRO A 308 23.49 0.02 -25.40
CA PRO A 308 23.61 1.36 -25.96
C PRO A 308 22.26 1.96 -26.36
N HIS A 309 21.93 3.15 -25.84
CA HIS A 309 20.61 3.79 -25.99
C HIS A 309 20.69 5.26 -26.40
N GLN A 310 21.89 5.84 -26.47
CA GLN A 310 22.07 7.26 -26.79
C GLN A 310 22.06 7.52 -28.30
N SER A 311 22.38 6.49 -29.09
CA SER A 311 22.43 6.53 -30.54
C SER A 311 21.06 6.81 -31.14
N ASP A 312 21.08 7.41 -32.33
CA ASP A 312 19.92 7.91 -33.06
C ASP A 312 19.61 6.92 -34.18
N LEU A 313 18.90 5.83 -33.86
CA LEU A 313 18.51 4.84 -34.87
C LEU A 313 17.18 5.25 -35.49
N ASP A 314 17.19 5.47 -36.80
CA ASP A 314 16.01 5.87 -37.55
C ASP A 314 15.42 4.68 -38.31
N ILE A 315 14.09 4.55 -38.31
CA ILE A 315 13.38 3.62 -39.19
C ILE A 315 13.03 4.30 -40.52
N HIS A 316 13.30 3.60 -41.61
CA HIS A 316 13.08 4.08 -42.98
C HIS A 316 12.26 3.07 -43.79
N THR A 317 11.45 3.57 -44.71
CA THR A 317 10.86 2.73 -45.77
C THR A 317 10.61 3.54 -47.04
N VAL A 318 10.42 2.87 -48.18
CA VAL A 318 10.08 3.52 -49.46
C VAL A 318 8.64 3.21 -49.82
N VAL A 319 7.87 4.28 -50.07
CA VAL A 319 6.46 4.22 -50.45
C VAL A 319 6.29 4.93 -51.79
N ASN A 320 5.88 4.20 -52.83
CA ASN A 320 5.71 4.74 -54.19
C ASN A 320 6.95 5.50 -54.71
N GLY A 321 8.14 4.95 -54.47
CA GLY A 321 9.42 5.55 -54.87
C GLY A 321 9.87 6.74 -54.01
N THR A 322 9.12 7.12 -52.99
CA THR A 322 9.46 8.22 -52.06
C THR A 322 9.78 7.67 -50.68
N GLU A 323 10.84 8.15 -50.06
CA GLU A 323 11.28 7.69 -48.74
C GLU A 323 10.44 8.32 -47.60
N LEU A 324 9.99 7.46 -46.68
CA LEU A 324 9.31 7.80 -45.42
C LEU A 324 10.33 7.67 -44.27
N TYR A 325 10.59 8.78 -43.57
CA TYR A 325 11.58 8.89 -42.49
C TYR A 325 11.37 10.19 -41.69
N TYR A 326 12.24 10.51 -40.72
CA TYR A 326 12.08 11.69 -39.86
C TYR A 326 11.77 13.01 -40.58
N ALA A 327 12.46 13.34 -41.69
CA ALA A 327 12.20 14.59 -42.40
C ALA A 327 10.99 14.52 -43.35
N ASN A 328 10.51 13.31 -43.65
CA ASN A 328 9.33 13.07 -44.48
C ASN A 328 8.40 12.06 -43.80
N LYS A 329 7.69 12.52 -42.77
CA LYS A 329 6.94 11.66 -41.82
C LYS A 329 5.66 11.06 -42.38
N GLN A 330 5.25 11.41 -43.59
CA GLN A 330 4.03 10.89 -44.21
C GLN A 330 4.21 10.78 -45.73
N VAL A 331 4.01 9.57 -46.26
CA VAL A 331 4.11 9.28 -47.70
C VAL A 331 2.98 8.33 -48.06
N GLY A 332 2.12 8.76 -48.99
CA GLY A 332 0.86 8.06 -49.27
C GLY A 332 -0.02 7.98 -48.01
N LYS A 333 -0.48 6.76 -47.67
CA LYS A 333 -1.22 6.49 -46.42
C LYS A 333 -0.32 5.98 -45.29
N CYS A 334 0.98 5.82 -45.53
CA CYS A 334 1.94 5.41 -44.50
C CYS A 334 2.44 6.64 -43.73
N LYS A 335 2.77 6.44 -42.45
CA LYS A 335 3.18 7.53 -41.56
C LYS A 335 4.21 7.04 -40.54
N LEU A 336 5.22 7.86 -40.25
CA LEU A 336 6.06 7.75 -39.07
C LEU A 336 5.31 8.37 -37.87
N ASP A 337 4.88 7.54 -36.93
CA ASP A 337 3.99 7.96 -35.83
C ASP A 337 4.72 8.69 -34.72
N PHE A 338 5.87 8.15 -34.33
CA PHE A 338 6.77 8.72 -33.35
C PHE A 338 8.19 8.26 -33.64
N ASP A 339 9.10 9.07 -33.14
CA ASP A 339 10.53 9.10 -33.44
C ASP A 339 11.25 9.31 -32.10
N ALA A 340 12.46 8.78 -31.96
CA ALA A 340 13.19 8.84 -30.70
C ALA A 340 14.58 9.42 -30.91
N ASN A 341 15.13 10.05 -29.87
CA ASN A 341 16.51 10.55 -29.83
C ASN A 341 16.88 11.69 -30.81
N ALA A 342 15.97 12.17 -31.66
CA ALA A 342 16.21 13.35 -32.51
C ALA A 342 16.43 14.65 -31.71
N SER A 343 15.76 14.81 -30.55
CA SER A 343 15.81 16.03 -29.73
C SER A 343 16.28 15.82 -28.30
N SER A 344 15.98 14.68 -27.70
CA SER A 344 16.40 14.33 -26.33
C SER A 344 16.67 12.83 -26.23
N ILE A 345 17.69 12.46 -25.45
CA ILE A 345 18.08 11.06 -25.28
C ILE A 345 17.06 10.36 -24.37
N GLU A 346 16.38 9.37 -24.94
CA GLU A 346 15.47 8.49 -24.23
C GLU A 346 16.21 7.28 -23.68
N LYS A 347 15.82 6.83 -22.48
CA LYS A 347 16.41 5.64 -21.85
C LYS A 347 16.07 4.34 -22.59
N HIS A 348 14.98 4.34 -23.34
CA HIS A 348 14.43 3.19 -24.04
C HIS A 348 13.76 3.65 -25.33
N PRO A 349 14.59 4.07 -26.30
CA PRO A 349 14.14 4.70 -27.52
C PRO A 349 13.38 3.69 -28.40
N ALA A 350 12.36 4.21 -29.10
CA ALA A 350 11.55 3.44 -30.03
C ALA A 350 10.95 4.34 -31.12
N GLU A 351 10.85 3.83 -32.34
CA GLU A 351 10.20 4.48 -33.48
C GLU A 351 9.13 3.58 -34.08
N ASN A 352 8.10 4.16 -34.69
CA ASN A 352 7.04 3.38 -35.30
C ASN A 352 6.57 3.94 -36.63
N ILE A 353 6.41 3.05 -37.62
CA ILE A 353 5.72 3.33 -38.88
C ILE A 353 4.38 2.61 -38.92
N SER A 354 3.32 3.34 -39.22
CA SER A 354 2.02 2.80 -39.63
C SER A 354 1.98 2.58 -41.14
N LEU A 355 1.61 1.36 -41.56
CA LEU A 355 1.49 0.96 -42.97
C LEU A 355 0.01 0.84 -43.38
N ASN A 356 -0.67 1.97 -43.62
CA ASN A 356 -2.12 1.99 -43.92
C ASN A 356 -2.47 1.87 -45.41
N GLN A 357 -1.64 1.21 -46.21
CA GLN A 357 -1.90 0.96 -47.61
C GLN A 357 -1.30 -0.37 -48.06
N VAL A 358 -1.94 -0.95 -49.07
CA VAL A 358 -1.49 -2.18 -49.73
C VAL A 358 -0.18 -1.92 -50.45
N GLY A 359 0.74 -2.87 -50.35
CA GLY A 359 2.05 -2.80 -51.00
C GLY A 359 3.10 -3.64 -50.31
N THR A 360 4.29 -3.71 -50.91
CA THR A 360 5.47 -4.32 -50.28
C THR A 360 6.44 -3.23 -49.87
N PHE A 361 6.74 -3.18 -48.58
CA PHE A 361 7.56 -2.16 -47.95
C PHE A 361 8.89 -2.79 -47.53
N GLU A 362 9.98 -2.25 -48.06
CA GLU A 362 11.31 -2.60 -47.56
C GLU A 362 11.60 -1.74 -46.33
N ILE A 363 11.79 -2.38 -45.18
CA ILE A 363 12.05 -1.70 -43.92
C ILE A 363 13.55 -1.69 -43.69
N MET A 364 14.08 -0.48 -43.53
CA MET A 364 15.48 -0.22 -43.35
C MET A 364 15.71 0.51 -42.03
N VAL A 365 16.87 0.30 -41.44
CA VAL A 365 17.37 1.06 -40.29
C VAL A 365 18.54 1.92 -40.75
N ASN A 366 18.64 3.13 -40.22
CA ASN A 366 19.82 3.98 -40.30
C ASN A 366 20.29 4.34 -38.89
N ASN A 367 21.52 4.80 -38.75
CA ASN A 367 21.97 5.44 -37.53
C ASN A 367 22.45 6.85 -37.88
N PHE A 368 21.58 7.85 -37.71
CA PHE A 368 21.92 9.23 -38.04
C PHE A 368 23.09 9.74 -37.18
N ASN A 369 23.15 9.31 -35.92
CA ASN A 369 24.23 9.65 -35.00
C ASN A 369 24.52 8.54 -33.98
N ASN A 370 25.65 7.84 -34.14
CA ASN A 370 26.11 6.84 -33.19
C ASN A 370 26.79 7.52 -31.97
N ARG A 371 25.97 8.08 -31.08
CA ARG A 371 26.43 8.78 -29.87
C ARG A 371 27.11 7.83 -28.87
N ASP A 372 26.73 6.56 -28.86
CA ASP A 372 27.32 5.55 -27.98
C ASP A 372 28.73 5.13 -28.41
N LYS A 373 29.12 5.38 -29.66
CA LYS A 373 30.41 4.95 -30.27
C LYS A 373 30.65 3.44 -30.16
N LYS A 374 29.58 2.65 -30.20
CA LYS A 374 29.56 1.20 -30.04
C LYS A 374 28.64 0.56 -31.08
N ASP A 375 28.69 -0.76 -31.16
CA ASP A 375 27.67 -1.53 -31.87
C ASP A 375 26.33 -1.37 -31.12
N VAL A 376 25.27 -1.08 -31.86
CA VAL A 376 23.95 -0.78 -31.28
C VAL A 376 22.99 -1.92 -31.64
N PRO A 377 22.73 -2.87 -30.72
CA PRO A 377 21.73 -3.90 -30.94
C PRO A 377 20.33 -3.28 -30.92
N PHE A 378 19.49 -3.73 -31.82
CA PHE A 378 18.11 -3.28 -31.97
C PHE A 378 17.19 -4.47 -32.26
N LYS A 379 15.91 -4.26 -31.98
CA LYS A 379 14.83 -5.21 -32.26
C LYS A 379 13.73 -4.50 -33.01
N MET A 380 13.24 -5.12 -34.07
CA MET A 380 12.13 -4.63 -34.87
C MET A 380 10.96 -5.60 -34.79
N THR A 381 9.77 -5.06 -34.56
CA THR A 381 8.54 -5.84 -34.46
C THR A 381 7.58 -5.42 -35.56
N VAL A 382 7.03 -6.39 -36.28
CA VAL A 382 6.02 -6.19 -37.33
C VAL A 382 4.71 -6.75 -36.81
N ARG A 383 3.74 -5.88 -36.63
CA ARG A 383 2.38 -6.25 -36.24
C ARG A 383 1.46 -6.08 -37.44
N LYS A 384 0.63 -7.10 -37.67
CA LYS A 384 -0.47 -7.07 -38.64
C LYS A 384 -1.76 -7.53 -37.95
N SER A 385 -2.91 -7.08 -38.44
CA SER A 385 -4.18 -7.53 -37.88
C SER A 385 -4.35 -9.04 -38.06
N GLY A 386 -4.76 -9.74 -37.00
CA GLY A 386 -5.02 -11.16 -37.05
C GLY A 386 -3.79 -12.09 -37.06
N GLN A 387 -2.55 -11.57 -37.08
CA GLN A 387 -1.33 -12.38 -37.17
C GLN A 387 -0.44 -12.22 -35.93
N GLU A 388 0.36 -13.26 -35.64
CA GLU A 388 1.42 -13.17 -34.62
C GLU A 388 2.42 -12.07 -34.97
N VAL A 389 2.97 -11.41 -33.94
CA VAL A 389 3.96 -10.35 -34.11
C VAL A 389 5.26 -10.98 -34.59
N ALA A 390 5.69 -10.61 -35.79
CA ALA A 390 6.99 -11.05 -36.30
C ALA A 390 8.10 -10.19 -35.69
N GLU A 391 9.17 -10.83 -35.21
CA GLU A 391 10.31 -10.17 -34.60
C GLU A 391 11.57 -10.35 -35.44
N HIS A 392 12.32 -9.26 -35.61
CA HIS A 392 13.59 -9.24 -36.32
C HIS A 392 14.64 -8.56 -35.45
N GLU A 393 15.68 -9.29 -35.09
CA GLU A 393 16.81 -8.75 -34.34
C GLU A 393 17.93 -8.32 -35.30
N GLY A 394 18.64 -7.26 -34.93
CA GLY A 394 19.77 -6.77 -35.71
C GLY A 394 20.72 -5.97 -34.84
N THR A 395 21.91 -5.70 -35.38
CA THR A 395 22.91 -4.87 -34.72
C THR A 395 23.46 -3.87 -35.73
N TRP A 396 23.37 -2.58 -35.42
CA TRP A 396 24.03 -1.55 -36.20
C TRP A 396 25.53 -1.54 -35.86
N PRO A 397 26.43 -1.93 -36.79
CA PRO A 397 27.85 -1.98 -36.50
C PRO A 397 28.42 -0.58 -36.34
N ARG A 398 29.33 -0.39 -35.38
CA ARG A 398 30.06 0.86 -35.16
C ARG A 398 30.79 1.35 -36.41
N THR A 399 31.28 0.42 -37.23
CA THR A 399 32.05 0.69 -38.45
C THR A 399 31.19 1.04 -39.64
N ARG A 400 29.86 0.84 -39.56
CA ARG A 400 28.94 1.14 -40.66
C ARG A 400 28.76 2.66 -40.76
N ALA A 401 29.05 3.20 -41.94
CA ALA A 401 28.86 4.61 -42.21
C ALA A 401 27.38 5.02 -42.09
N LYS A 402 27.15 6.25 -41.60
CA LYS A 402 25.82 6.87 -41.66
C LYS A 402 25.35 6.90 -43.12
N ASP A 403 24.04 6.80 -43.35
CA ASP A 403 23.38 6.76 -44.67
C ASP A 403 23.57 5.47 -45.48
N ASN A 404 24.47 4.57 -45.06
CA ASN A 404 24.49 3.20 -45.58
C ASN A 404 23.41 2.36 -44.87
N LYS A 405 22.15 2.59 -45.22
CA LYS A 405 20.98 1.96 -44.59
C LYS A 405 21.09 0.43 -44.60
N MET A 406 20.58 -0.20 -43.55
CA MET A 406 20.52 -1.65 -43.42
C MET A 406 19.08 -2.11 -43.65
N THR A 407 18.83 -2.86 -44.72
CA THR A 407 17.55 -3.55 -44.91
C THR A 407 17.43 -4.67 -43.88
N VAL A 408 16.36 -4.65 -43.09
CA VAL A 408 16.14 -5.63 -42.02
C VAL A 408 15.07 -6.64 -42.40
N CYS A 409 13.94 -6.19 -42.95
CA CYS A 409 12.91 -7.09 -43.46
C CYS A 409 12.08 -6.45 -44.59
N ARG A 410 11.24 -7.27 -45.23
CA ARG A 410 10.23 -6.83 -46.19
C ARG A 410 8.84 -7.16 -45.66
N VAL A 411 7.98 -6.15 -45.58
CA VAL A 411 6.60 -6.29 -45.09
C VAL A 411 5.65 -6.12 -46.27
N THR A 412 4.94 -7.18 -46.65
CA THR A 412 3.88 -7.10 -47.65
C THR A 412 2.54 -6.91 -46.95
N VAL A 413 1.85 -5.81 -47.19
CA VAL A 413 0.51 -5.52 -46.66
C VAL A 413 -0.51 -5.84 -47.73
N LEU A 414 -1.40 -6.78 -47.44
CA LEU A 414 -2.53 -7.15 -48.31
C LEU A 414 -3.79 -6.38 -47.92
N PRO A 415 -4.81 -6.28 -48.79
CA PRO A 415 -6.08 -5.63 -48.45
C PRO A 415 -6.71 -6.17 -47.15
N GLU A 416 -6.57 -7.47 -46.94
CA GLU A 416 -7.09 -8.19 -45.77
C GLU A 416 -6.32 -7.92 -44.46
N ASP A 417 -5.09 -7.42 -44.54
CA ASP A 417 -4.30 -7.01 -43.36
C ASP A 417 -4.77 -5.65 -42.81
N LEU A 418 -5.49 -4.87 -43.64
CA LEU A 418 -6.06 -3.55 -43.31
C LEU A 418 -7.52 -3.63 -42.80
N VAL A 419 -8.01 -4.84 -42.55
CA VAL A 419 -9.31 -5.11 -41.95
C VAL A 419 -9.08 -5.71 -40.57
N GLU A 420 -9.83 -5.25 -39.57
CA GLU A 420 -9.69 -5.73 -38.20
C GLU A 420 -10.08 -7.21 -38.11
N LYS A 421 -9.11 -8.07 -37.75
CA LYS A 421 -9.29 -9.51 -37.60
C LYS A 421 -8.92 -9.96 -36.18
N PRO A 422 -9.63 -10.96 -35.62
CA PRO A 422 -9.20 -11.62 -34.40
C PRO A 422 -7.82 -12.27 -34.61
N VAL A 423 -6.94 -12.21 -33.60
CA VAL A 423 -5.60 -12.80 -33.66
C VAL A 423 -5.71 -14.32 -33.82
N GLU A 424 -5.16 -14.86 -34.91
CA GLU A 424 -4.96 -16.30 -35.07
C GLU A 424 -3.83 -16.75 -34.14
N LEU A 425 -4.19 -17.31 -32.99
CA LEU A 425 -3.24 -17.95 -32.07
C LEU A 425 -2.67 -19.23 -32.71
N SER A 426 -1.39 -19.52 -32.55
CA SER A 426 -0.82 -20.82 -32.94
C SER A 426 -1.57 -22.00 -32.29
N GLU A 427 -1.55 -23.19 -32.91
CA GLU A 427 -2.23 -24.37 -32.35
C GLU A 427 -1.80 -24.71 -30.91
N ALA A 428 -0.53 -24.45 -30.59
CA ALA A 428 0.03 -24.67 -29.25
C ALA A 428 -0.55 -23.66 -28.24
N GLU A 429 -0.69 -22.40 -28.63
CA GLU A 429 -1.31 -21.37 -27.81
C GLU A 429 -2.82 -21.55 -27.71
N GLN A 430 -3.51 -21.95 -28.79
CA GLN A 430 -4.91 -22.33 -28.75
C GLN A 430 -5.14 -23.50 -27.79
N LYS A 431 -4.30 -24.54 -27.82
CA LYS A 431 -4.37 -25.65 -26.86
C LYS A 431 -4.11 -25.18 -25.42
N LYS A 432 -3.15 -24.27 -25.21
CA LYS A 432 -2.84 -23.71 -23.90
C LYS A 432 -3.96 -22.81 -23.37
N LEU A 433 -4.58 -22.01 -24.24
CA LEU A 433 -5.72 -21.16 -23.91
C LEU A 433 -6.96 -22.01 -23.63
N ALA A 434 -7.22 -23.03 -24.46
CA ALA A 434 -8.29 -23.99 -24.26
C ALA A 434 -8.11 -24.79 -22.96
N ALA A 435 -6.87 -25.19 -22.62
CA ALA A 435 -6.57 -25.83 -21.35
C ALA A 435 -6.83 -24.89 -20.15
N LYS A 436 -6.38 -23.63 -20.24
CA LYS A 436 -6.68 -22.60 -19.23
C LYS A 436 -8.16 -22.27 -19.13
N GLU A 437 -8.90 -22.35 -20.23
CA GLU A 437 -10.34 -22.11 -20.27
C GLU A 437 -11.12 -23.30 -19.68
N ALA A 438 -10.69 -24.53 -19.98
CA ALA A 438 -11.25 -25.74 -19.38
C ALA A 438 -11.00 -25.78 -17.87
N GLU A 439 -9.79 -25.42 -17.44
CA GLU A 439 -9.45 -25.26 -16.03
C GLU A 439 -10.30 -24.17 -15.37
N TRP A 440 -10.45 -23.01 -16.01
CA TRP A 440 -11.32 -21.93 -15.53
C TRP A 440 -12.77 -22.39 -15.39
N SER A 441 -13.33 -23.02 -16.42
CA SER A 441 -14.71 -23.53 -16.40
C SER A 441 -14.92 -24.55 -15.28
N LYS A 442 -13.94 -25.43 -15.05
CA LYS A 442 -13.99 -26.41 -13.96
C LYS A 442 -13.93 -25.76 -12.57
N LEU A 443 -13.04 -24.79 -12.36
CA LEU A 443 -12.77 -24.20 -11.05
C LEU A 443 -13.78 -23.09 -10.70
N PHE A 444 -14.02 -22.19 -11.65
CA PHE A 444 -14.82 -20.99 -11.45
C PHE A 444 -16.23 -21.14 -12.02
N GLY A 445 -16.41 -21.89 -13.12
CA GLY A 445 -17.67 -21.94 -13.85
C GLY A 445 -18.00 -20.56 -14.45
N GLU A 446 -19.26 -20.17 -14.34
CA GLU A 446 -19.71 -18.80 -14.55
C GLU A 446 -19.81 -18.08 -13.20
N PRO A 447 -18.84 -17.21 -12.85
CA PRO A 447 -18.86 -16.52 -11.56
C PRO A 447 -20.07 -15.61 -11.45
N ARG A 448 -20.79 -15.70 -10.33
CA ARG A 448 -21.93 -14.82 -10.05
C ARG A 448 -21.67 -13.98 -8.81
N ALA A 449 -22.15 -12.75 -8.84
CA ALA A 449 -22.19 -11.88 -7.67
C ALA A 449 -23.65 -11.65 -7.28
N LEU A 450 -24.04 -12.14 -6.12
CA LEU A 450 -25.38 -11.94 -5.57
C LEU A 450 -25.30 -10.92 -4.44
N LEU A 451 -26.28 -10.04 -4.30
CA LEU A 451 -26.40 -9.23 -3.10
C LEU A 451 -26.55 -10.13 -1.87
N ALA A 452 -25.69 -9.91 -0.89
CA ALA A 452 -25.75 -10.66 0.36
C ALA A 452 -26.98 -10.25 1.18
N SER A 453 -27.45 -11.20 1.97
CA SER A 453 -28.64 -11.12 2.82
C SER A 453 -28.30 -11.54 4.25
N GLU A 454 -29.27 -11.41 5.15
CA GLU A 454 -29.17 -11.89 6.53
C GLU A 454 -28.98 -13.41 6.66
N ALA A 455 -29.25 -14.18 5.60
CA ALA A 455 -28.95 -15.61 5.57
C ALA A 455 -27.46 -15.90 5.34
N ASP A 456 -26.70 -14.93 4.83
CA ASP A 456 -25.31 -15.09 4.43
C ASP A 456 -24.33 -14.66 5.54
N VAL A 457 -24.76 -13.80 6.47
CA VAL A 457 -23.96 -13.24 7.56
C VAL A 457 -24.80 -12.93 8.80
N GLU A 458 -24.18 -13.00 9.98
CA GLU A 458 -24.82 -12.68 11.25
C GLU A 458 -25.08 -11.17 11.38
N LEU A 459 -26.32 -10.74 11.15
CA LEU A 459 -26.75 -9.35 11.36
C LEU A 459 -27.16 -9.12 12.81
N ARG A 460 -26.49 -8.18 13.48
CA ARG A 460 -26.89 -7.69 14.79
C ARG A 460 -27.90 -6.58 14.63
N LEU A 461 -29.17 -6.90 14.82
CA LEU A 461 -30.27 -5.94 14.71
C LEU A 461 -30.20 -4.88 15.82
N VAL A 462 -30.58 -3.65 15.46
CA VAL A 462 -30.83 -2.60 16.44
C VAL A 462 -32.20 -2.86 17.07
N SER A 463 -32.30 -2.79 18.40
CA SER A 463 -33.56 -2.98 19.11
C SER A 463 -34.56 -1.86 18.80
N GLN A 464 -35.53 -2.11 17.91
CA GLN A 464 -36.60 -1.17 17.56
C GLN A 464 -37.81 -1.30 18.50
N SER A 465 -38.48 -0.19 18.84
CA SER A 465 -39.86 -0.22 19.35
C SER A 465 -40.84 0.09 18.24
N ASN A 466 -41.96 -0.63 18.23
CA ASN A 466 -43.17 -0.20 17.55
C ASN A 466 -43.80 0.94 18.34
N GLY A 467 -43.53 2.18 17.92
CA GLY A 467 -44.31 3.36 18.28
C GLY A 467 -44.12 3.90 19.70
N TYR A 468 -43.99 5.21 19.79
CA TYR A 468 -44.22 5.94 21.04
C TYR A 468 -45.68 5.76 21.45
N ALA A 469 -45.99 4.72 22.24
CA ALA A 469 -47.15 4.81 23.12
C ALA A 469 -46.85 5.94 24.10
N ALA A 470 -47.63 7.03 24.04
CA ALA A 470 -47.49 8.16 24.92
C ALA A 470 -47.58 7.66 26.38
N LYS A 471 -46.43 7.60 27.08
CA LYS A 471 -46.39 7.20 28.48
C LYS A 471 -47.23 8.19 29.30
N GLY A 472 -48.28 7.69 29.95
CA GLY A 472 -49.11 8.49 30.86
C GLY A 472 -48.32 9.02 32.05
N ALA A 473 -48.78 10.12 32.65
CA ALA A 473 -48.11 10.79 33.77
C ALA A 473 -47.77 9.84 34.94
N GLN A 474 -48.62 8.83 35.18
CA GLN A 474 -48.42 7.81 36.21
C GLN A 474 -47.14 6.97 36.00
N GLN A 475 -46.83 6.58 34.76
CA GLN A 475 -45.64 5.79 34.43
C GLN A 475 -44.36 6.62 34.58
N ARG A 476 -44.40 7.90 34.20
CA ARG A 476 -43.28 8.83 34.42
C ARG A 476 -43.01 9.06 35.91
N PHE A 477 -44.06 9.08 36.73
CA PHE A 477 -43.93 9.21 38.17
C PHE A 477 -43.34 7.93 38.82
N GLN A 478 -43.72 6.75 38.35
CA GLN A 478 -43.11 5.48 38.78
C GLN A 478 -41.63 5.38 38.42
N GLU A 479 -41.18 5.89 37.27
CA GLU A 479 -39.76 5.94 36.90
C GLU A 479 -38.94 6.87 37.81
N LEU A 480 -39.53 7.97 38.31
CA LEU A 480 -38.90 8.88 39.28
C LEU A 480 -38.71 8.24 40.66
N LEU A 481 -39.55 7.25 40.99
CA LEU A 481 -39.50 6.51 42.25
C LEU A 481 -38.52 5.32 42.22
N GLN A 482 -38.04 4.92 41.04
CA GLN A 482 -37.00 3.88 40.96
C GLN A 482 -35.64 4.44 41.41
N PRO A 483 -34.86 3.67 42.19
CA PRO A 483 -33.53 4.09 42.61
C PRO A 483 -32.67 4.41 41.38
N LYS A 484 -32.15 5.64 41.32
CA LYS A 484 -31.31 6.11 40.20
C LYS A 484 -30.24 5.06 39.92
N ALA A 485 -30.26 4.50 38.71
CA ALA A 485 -29.26 3.52 38.27
C ALA A 485 -27.86 4.02 38.66
N LYS A 486 -27.06 3.13 39.27
CA LYS A 486 -25.67 3.40 39.68
C LYS A 486 -24.98 4.21 38.57
N ARG A 487 -24.46 5.39 38.91
CA ARG A 487 -23.69 6.21 37.96
C ARG A 487 -22.58 5.33 37.39
N ARG A 488 -22.67 5.03 36.09
CA ARG A 488 -21.68 4.22 35.37
C ARG A 488 -20.28 4.78 35.61
N CYS A 489 -19.31 3.89 35.76
CA CYS A 489 -17.92 4.31 35.96
C CYS A 489 -17.39 5.00 34.69
N LEU A 490 -16.34 5.81 34.83
CA LEU A 490 -15.71 6.50 33.69
C LEU A 490 -15.28 5.49 32.59
N ALA A 491 -14.79 4.32 32.99
CA ALA A 491 -14.36 3.27 32.07
C ALA A 491 -15.52 2.70 31.23
N GLU A 492 -16.72 2.53 31.81
CA GLU A 492 -17.92 2.12 31.07
C GLU A 492 -18.42 3.21 30.12
N ARG A 493 -18.23 4.48 30.46
CA ARG A 493 -18.53 5.61 29.58
C ARG A 493 -17.57 5.67 28.39
N CYS A 494 -16.27 5.53 28.63
CA CYS A 494 -15.26 5.51 27.56
C CYS A 494 -15.45 4.32 26.61
N LYS A 495 -15.75 3.12 27.13
CA LYS A 495 -16.05 1.94 26.29
C LYS A 495 -17.29 2.14 25.40
N ALA A 496 -18.30 2.88 25.86
CA ALA A 496 -19.49 3.17 25.06
C ALA A 496 -19.26 4.24 23.99
N GLU A 497 -18.14 4.98 24.05
CA GLU A 497 -17.71 5.93 23.02
C GLU A 497 -16.82 5.29 21.94
N GLU A 498 -16.37 4.05 22.16
CA GLU A 498 -15.69 3.21 21.16
C GLU A 498 -16.72 2.48 20.28
N LEU A 499 -16.34 2.19 19.04
CA LEU A 499 -17.27 1.63 18.05
C LEU A 499 -17.84 0.27 18.46
N ASP A 500 -16.99 -0.65 18.93
CA ASP A 500 -17.45 -1.97 19.39
C ASP A 500 -18.42 -1.85 20.57
N GLY A 501 -18.10 -1.00 21.56
CA GLY A 501 -18.95 -0.83 22.74
C GLY A 501 -20.25 -0.08 22.44
N PHE A 502 -20.23 0.86 21.49
CA PHE A 502 -21.44 1.50 20.98
C PHE A 502 -22.36 0.49 20.28
N ILE A 503 -21.82 -0.31 19.37
CA ILE A 503 -22.59 -1.33 18.63
C ILE A 503 -23.18 -2.34 19.61
N GLN A 504 -22.37 -2.89 20.53
CA GLN A 504 -22.86 -3.79 21.57
C GLN A 504 -23.99 -3.14 22.37
N ARG A 505 -23.89 -1.86 22.73
CA ARG A 505 -24.95 -1.17 23.46
C ARG A 505 -26.25 -1.11 22.66
N VAL A 506 -26.22 -0.73 21.38
CA VAL A 506 -27.46 -0.55 20.59
C VAL A 506 -28.08 -1.87 20.13
N THR A 507 -27.31 -2.97 20.11
CA THR A 507 -27.81 -4.30 19.74
C THR A 507 -28.18 -5.17 20.95
N SER A 508 -27.69 -4.86 22.17
CA SER A 508 -27.92 -5.66 23.38
C SER A 508 -28.96 -5.06 24.33
N MET A 509 -29.60 -3.94 23.99
CA MET A 509 -30.73 -3.43 24.75
C MET A 509 -31.91 -4.39 24.55
N GLY A 510 -32.19 -5.24 25.53
CA GLY A 510 -33.36 -6.12 25.52
C GLY A 510 -34.68 -5.35 25.39
N GLU A 511 -35.77 -6.07 25.13
CA GLU A 511 -37.13 -5.61 24.75
C GLU A 511 -37.78 -4.46 25.57
N GLY A 512 -37.13 -3.95 26.62
CA GLY A 512 -37.64 -2.86 27.48
C GLY A 512 -36.93 -1.49 27.36
N ALA A 513 -35.80 -1.37 26.65
CA ALA A 513 -35.07 -0.11 26.47
C ALA A 513 -34.87 0.20 24.97
N ALA A 514 -35.99 0.41 24.28
CA ALA A 514 -35.99 0.63 22.84
C ALA A 514 -35.47 2.03 22.46
N GLY A 515 -34.58 2.08 21.46
CA GLY A 515 -34.06 3.33 20.92
C GLY A 515 -34.04 3.34 19.39
N ARG A 516 -34.44 4.44 18.77
CA ARG A 516 -34.38 4.65 17.32
C ARG A 516 -32.99 5.13 16.94
N LEU A 517 -32.25 4.34 16.17
CA LEU A 517 -30.94 4.69 15.66
C LEU A 517 -31.03 5.15 14.21
N GLU A 518 -30.57 6.36 13.94
CA GLU A 518 -30.53 6.96 12.61
C GLU A 518 -29.15 7.53 12.30
N VAL A 519 -28.92 7.85 11.03
CA VAL A 519 -27.73 8.55 10.56
C VAL A 519 -28.12 9.61 9.54
N ASP A 520 -27.33 10.67 9.47
CA ASP A 520 -27.29 11.52 8.28
C ASP A 520 -26.47 10.81 7.21
N ILE A 521 -27.13 10.43 6.11
CA ILE A 521 -26.51 9.60 5.07
C ILE A 521 -25.29 10.28 4.43
N ARG A 522 -25.24 11.62 4.40
CA ARG A 522 -24.12 12.38 3.83
C ARG A 522 -22.85 12.33 4.68
N ASN A 523 -22.87 11.70 5.85
CA ASN A 523 -21.69 11.46 6.67
C ASN A 523 -21.01 10.11 6.37
N PHE A 524 -21.62 9.27 5.52
CA PHE A 524 -21.19 7.90 5.31
C PHE A 524 -20.92 7.59 3.84
N ALA A 525 -19.92 6.74 3.59
CA ALA A 525 -19.54 6.30 2.25
C ALA A 525 -20.46 5.18 1.78
N PRO A 526 -20.95 5.19 0.53
CA PRO A 526 -21.79 4.11 0.02
C PRO A 526 -21.03 2.79 -0.07
N ALA A 527 -21.67 1.72 0.38
CA ALA A 527 -21.13 0.37 0.28
C ALA A 527 -22.25 -0.68 0.24
N TYR A 528 -21.93 -1.85 -0.30
CA TYR A 528 -22.81 -3.02 -0.29
C TYR A 528 -22.00 -4.31 -0.20
N ILE A 529 -22.64 -5.39 0.25
CA ILE A 529 -22.01 -6.69 0.41
C ILE A 529 -22.50 -7.64 -0.69
N THR A 530 -21.57 -8.34 -1.35
CA THR A 530 -21.87 -9.40 -2.31
C THR A 530 -21.45 -10.77 -1.77
N ARG A 531 -22.23 -11.78 -2.11
CA ARG A 531 -21.86 -13.20 -2.04
C ARG A 531 -21.46 -13.67 -3.43
N LEU A 532 -20.23 -14.16 -3.54
CA LEU A 532 -19.68 -14.70 -4.77
C LEU A 532 -19.96 -16.21 -4.87
N GLU A 533 -20.41 -16.64 -6.04
CA GLU A 533 -20.60 -18.04 -6.38
C GLU A 533 -19.61 -18.44 -7.49
N THR A 534 -18.93 -19.56 -7.25
CA THR A 534 -17.98 -20.21 -8.16
C THR A 534 -18.29 -21.70 -8.19
N ALA A 535 -17.89 -22.41 -9.24
CA ALA A 535 -18.11 -23.85 -9.38
C ALA A 535 -17.48 -24.68 -8.24
N THR A 536 -16.31 -24.25 -7.76
CA THR A 536 -15.58 -24.88 -6.64
C THR A 536 -15.18 -23.84 -5.58
N ASP A 537 -14.68 -24.30 -4.43
CA ASP A 537 -14.31 -23.43 -3.31
C ASP A 537 -12.90 -22.81 -3.47
N VAL A 538 -12.80 -21.82 -4.34
CA VAL A 538 -11.54 -21.15 -4.74
C VAL A 538 -11.32 -19.79 -4.07
N LEU A 539 -12.23 -19.38 -3.19
CA LEU A 539 -12.22 -18.08 -2.53
C LEU A 539 -11.87 -18.21 -1.04
N LYS A 540 -11.09 -17.27 -0.51
CA LYS A 540 -10.83 -17.15 0.94
C LYS A 540 -12.11 -16.83 1.70
N SER A 541 -12.98 -16.03 1.10
CA SER A 541 -14.32 -15.73 1.59
C SER A 541 -15.27 -15.58 0.42
N LYS A 542 -16.46 -16.19 0.53
CA LYS A 542 -17.54 -15.95 -0.43
C LYS A 542 -18.19 -14.58 -0.22
N ILE A 543 -18.00 -13.97 0.95
CA ILE A 543 -18.57 -12.66 1.30
C ILE A 543 -17.53 -11.57 1.06
N VAL A 544 -17.91 -10.57 0.27
CA VAL A 544 -17.08 -9.45 -0.13
C VAL A 544 -17.82 -8.13 0.09
N VAL A 545 -17.09 -7.12 0.58
CA VAL A 545 -17.60 -5.76 0.76
C VAL A 545 -17.11 -4.90 -0.39
N ASN A 546 -18.02 -4.13 -1.00
CA ASN A 546 -17.75 -3.21 -2.09
C ASN A 546 -17.99 -1.79 -1.59
N VAL A 547 -16.95 -0.96 -1.53
CA VAL A 547 -16.99 0.40 -0.96
C VAL A 547 -16.65 1.42 -2.04
N PHE A 548 -17.49 2.45 -2.19
CA PHE A 548 -17.17 3.58 -3.06
C PHE A 548 -16.23 4.55 -2.34
N GLN A 549 -15.07 4.79 -2.94
CA GLN A 549 -14.15 5.83 -2.49
C GLN A 549 -14.49 7.17 -3.15
N ARG A 550 -14.90 7.15 -4.41
CA ARG A 550 -15.26 8.34 -5.21
C ARG A 550 -16.53 8.03 -6.00
N LYS A 551 -17.31 9.07 -6.30
CA LYS A 551 -18.46 8.97 -7.20
C LYS A 551 -17.95 8.75 -8.64
N PHE A 552 -18.70 8.06 -9.49
CA PHE A 552 -18.32 7.67 -10.87
C PHE A 552 -17.20 6.64 -11.02
N GLU A 553 -16.61 6.15 -9.93
CA GLU A 553 -15.62 5.08 -9.96
C GLU A 553 -16.23 3.75 -9.49
N LEU A 554 -15.68 2.63 -9.96
CA LEU A 554 -16.07 1.30 -9.47
C LEU A 554 -15.75 1.18 -7.97
N PRO A 555 -16.59 0.47 -7.20
CA PRO A 555 -16.34 0.25 -5.79
C PRO A 555 -15.11 -0.65 -5.62
N GLN A 556 -14.39 -0.45 -4.52
CA GLN A 556 -13.16 -1.17 -4.21
C GLN A 556 -13.30 -1.95 -2.92
N ALA A 557 -12.33 -2.84 -2.66
CA ALA A 557 -12.22 -3.47 -1.36
C ALA A 557 -12.05 -2.39 -0.27
N PRO A 558 -12.54 -2.61 0.97
CA PRO A 558 -12.36 -1.65 2.06
C PRO A 558 -10.88 -1.35 2.30
N ARG A 559 -10.52 -0.06 2.34
CA ARG A 559 -9.17 0.40 2.69
C ARG A 559 -9.26 1.53 3.70
N GLY A 560 -8.29 1.60 4.61
CA GLY A 560 -8.24 2.60 5.68
C GLY A 560 -7.18 3.70 5.46
N ASP A 561 -6.43 3.63 4.37
CA ASP A 561 -5.35 4.56 4.02
C ASP A 561 -5.84 5.86 3.38
N GLU A 562 -6.99 5.84 2.70
CA GLU A 562 -7.61 7.01 2.08
C GLU A 562 -9.06 7.20 2.60
N PRO A 563 -9.44 8.40 3.09
CA PRO A 563 -10.82 8.68 3.44
C PRO A 563 -11.66 8.81 2.16
N SER A 564 -12.79 8.09 2.11
CA SER A 564 -13.73 8.18 0.98
C SER A 564 -14.25 9.62 0.83
N SER A 565 -14.36 10.09 -0.41
CA SER A 565 -15.06 11.33 -0.79
C SER A 565 -16.49 11.07 -1.29
N ALA A 566 -16.82 9.83 -1.66
CA ALA A 566 -18.17 9.42 -2.00
C ALA A 566 -19.10 9.51 -0.78
N ARG A 567 -20.35 9.93 -0.98
CA ARG A 567 -21.38 10.03 0.06
C ARG A 567 -22.67 9.40 -0.39
N LEU A 568 -23.36 8.73 0.53
CA LEU A 568 -24.73 8.27 0.29
C LEU A 568 -25.62 9.47 -0.02
N ASP A 569 -26.52 9.28 -0.96
CA ASP A 569 -27.51 10.25 -1.39
C ASP A 569 -28.83 9.53 -1.75
N ALA A 570 -29.83 10.30 -2.19
CA ALA A 570 -31.16 9.77 -2.48
C ALA A 570 -31.19 8.72 -3.60
N SER A 571 -30.16 8.63 -4.45
CA SER A 571 -30.09 7.60 -5.51
C SER A 571 -30.02 6.17 -4.97
N TRP A 572 -29.70 6.01 -3.68
CA TRP A 572 -29.66 4.73 -2.96
C TRP A 572 -31.00 4.36 -2.30
N GLY A 573 -32.09 5.06 -2.64
CA GLY A 573 -33.42 4.83 -2.05
C GLY A 573 -33.58 5.34 -0.62
N LEU A 574 -32.63 6.16 -0.16
CA LEU A 574 -32.54 6.62 1.23
C LEU A 574 -33.04 8.05 1.40
N GLN A 575 -33.67 8.30 2.54
CA GLN A 575 -33.97 9.65 3.02
C GLN A 575 -32.69 10.28 3.62
N PRO A 576 -32.57 11.63 3.66
CA PRO A 576 -31.40 12.32 4.24
C PRO A 576 -31.06 11.83 5.65
N ARG A 577 -32.08 11.48 6.44
CA ARG A 577 -31.95 10.71 7.67
C ARG A 577 -32.46 9.30 7.46
N ALA A 578 -31.57 8.31 7.55
CA ALA A 578 -31.89 6.92 7.35
C ALA A 578 -31.84 6.14 8.67
N THR A 579 -32.79 5.24 8.88
CA THR A 579 -32.79 4.32 10.01
C THR A 579 -31.70 3.26 9.82
N VAL A 580 -30.95 2.99 10.88
CA VAL A 580 -29.98 1.90 10.92
C VAL A 580 -30.71 0.62 11.31
N ARG A 581 -30.70 -0.38 10.43
CA ARG A 581 -31.31 -1.69 10.68
C ARG A 581 -30.46 -2.53 11.62
N GLY A 582 -29.15 -2.52 11.41
CA GLY A 582 -28.23 -3.37 12.15
C GLY A 582 -26.78 -3.22 11.72
N PHE A 583 -25.93 -4.04 12.32
CA PHE A 583 -24.50 -4.08 12.05
C PHE A 583 -24.03 -5.50 11.76
N VAL A 584 -23.16 -5.65 10.77
CA VAL A 584 -22.50 -6.91 10.41
C VAL A 584 -21.00 -6.76 10.61
N LYS A 585 -20.33 -7.79 11.13
CA LYS A 585 -18.87 -7.83 11.18
C LYS A 585 -18.34 -8.66 10.01
N VAL A 586 -17.64 -8.04 9.08
CA VAL A 586 -17.02 -8.71 7.91
C VAL A 586 -15.51 -8.46 7.95
N HIS A 587 -14.70 -9.52 7.92
CA HIS A 587 -13.23 -9.43 8.00
C HIS A 587 -12.72 -8.55 9.15
N ALA A 588 -13.29 -8.76 10.34
CA ALA A 588 -13.03 -8.00 11.58
C ALA A 588 -13.44 -6.51 11.58
N GLN A 589 -14.06 -6.02 10.51
CA GLN A 589 -14.51 -4.63 10.40
C GLN A 589 -16.04 -4.54 10.41
N TRP A 590 -16.58 -3.43 10.90
CA TRP A 590 -18.03 -3.22 11.02
C TRP A 590 -18.62 -2.60 9.75
N PHE A 591 -19.69 -3.21 9.28
CA PHE A 591 -20.56 -2.70 8.22
C PHE A 591 -21.91 -2.33 8.82
N MET A 592 -22.34 -1.10 8.59
CA MET A 592 -23.66 -0.60 8.98
C MET A 592 -24.65 -0.88 7.86
N VAL A 593 -25.78 -1.51 8.20
CA VAL A 593 -26.88 -1.80 7.27
C VAL A 593 -27.98 -0.77 7.46
N LEU A 594 -28.40 -0.16 6.35
CA LEU A 594 -29.44 0.87 6.34
C LEU A 594 -30.78 0.27 5.91
N GLU A 595 -31.84 0.70 6.57
CA GLU A 595 -33.19 0.28 6.24
C GLU A 595 -33.65 0.92 4.92
N ASN A 596 -34.33 0.15 4.07
CA ASN A 596 -34.83 0.55 2.75
C ASN A 596 -33.76 1.00 1.72
N ALA A 597 -32.48 0.76 1.99
CA ALA A 597 -31.42 1.01 1.01
C ALA A 597 -31.57 0.07 -0.20
N CYS A 598 -31.37 0.62 -1.40
CA CYS A 598 -31.36 -0.13 -2.65
C CYS A 598 -30.11 0.20 -3.49
N LEU A 599 -29.80 -0.67 -4.45
CA LEU A 599 -28.74 -0.37 -5.41
C LEU A 599 -29.21 0.75 -6.35
N PRO A 600 -28.37 1.75 -6.63
CA PRO A 600 -28.71 2.84 -7.53
C PRO A 600 -28.86 2.33 -8.96
N ALA A 601 -29.88 2.82 -9.68
CA ALA A 601 -30.09 2.53 -11.09
C ALA A 601 -29.30 3.46 -12.04
N GLN A 602 -28.69 4.51 -11.51
CA GLN A 602 -28.03 5.57 -12.28
C GLN A 602 -26.56 5.23 -12.58
N GLN A 603 -26.08 5.62 -13.76
CA GLN A 603 -24.68 5.42 -14.18
C GLN A 603 -23.64 6.13 -13.29
N GLU A 604 -24.05 7.07 -12.44
CA GLU A 604 -23.16 7.78 -11.52
C GLU A 604 -22.52 6.87 -10.45
N TRP A 605 -23.12 5.71 -10.21
CA TRP A 605 -22.67 4.69 -9.27
C TRP A 605 -22.46 3.37 -10.00
N PRO A 606 -21.34 3.21 -10.73
CA PRO A 606 -21.09 1.98 -11.49
C PRO A 606 -20.96 0.81 -10.52
N LEU A 607 -21.81 -0.20 -10.69
CA LEU A 607 -21.85 -1.38 -9.83
C LEU A 607 -20.84 -2.43 -10.30
N ALA A 608 -20.27 -3.15 -9.34
CA ALA A 608 -19.27 -4.19 -9.57
C ALA A 608 -19.53 -5.43 -8.70
N GLY A 609 -19.06 -6.59 -9.15
CA GLY A 609 -19.35 -7.87 -8.48
C GLY A 609 -18.51 -8.13 -7.22
N GLY A 610 -17.37 -7.45 -7.06
CA GLY A 610 -16.44 -7.68 -5.94
C GLY A 610 -15.39 -8.77 -6.17
N MET A 611 -15.05 -9.08 -7.42
CA MET A 611 -14.03 -10.07 -7.78
C MET A 611 -12.59 -9.55 -7.58
N TYR A 612 -12.21 -9.29 -6.32
CA TYR A 612 -10.87 -8.81 -6.00
C TYR A 612 -9.83 -9.94 -6.08
N PRO A 613 -8.66 -9.72 -6.71
CA PRO A 613 -7.58 -10.72 -6.78
C PRO A 613 -7.12 -11.25 -5.43
N THR A 614 -7.18 -10.41 -4.40
CA THR A 614 -6.77 -10.74 -3.03
C THR A 614 -7.69 -11.78 -2.36
N ASN A 615 -8.92 -11.94 -2.86
CA ASN A 615 -9.91 -12.89 -2.34
C ASN A 615 -9.71 -14.32 -2.86
N LEU A 616 -8.90 -14.54 -3.90
CA LEU A 616 -8.58 -15.88 -4.39
C LEU A 616 -7.67 -16.63 -3.40
N LYS A 617 -7.90 -17.93 -3.23
CA LYS A 617 -6.97 -18.80 -2.52
C LYS A 617 -5.67 -18.99 -3.33
N PRO A 618 -4.52 -19.26 -2.68
CA PRO A 618 -3.21 -19.37 -3.33
C PRO A 618 -3.16 -20.26 -4.57
N GLU A 619 -3.89 -21.37 -4.53
CA GLU A 619 -3.81 -22.44 -5.52
C GLU A 619 -4.34 -22.02 -6.91
N VAL A 620 -5.10 -20.93 -6.98
CA VAL A 620 -5.70 -20.43 -8.24
C VAL A 620 -5.21 -19.05 -8.63
N HIS A 621 -4.09 -18.58 -8.04
CA HIS A 621 -3.58 -17.22 -8.26
C HIS A 621 -3.14 -16.94 -9.71
N GLN A 622 -2.83 -17.97 -10.48
CA GLN A 622 -2.60 -17.87 -11.92
C GLN A 622 -3.79 -17.27 -12.69
N HIS A 623 -5.01 -17.31 -12.14
CA HIS A 623 -6.20 -16.73 -12.74
C HIS A 623 -6.56 -15.33 -12.21
N ARG A 624 -5.70 -14.69 -11.38
CA ARG A 624 -5.96 -13.36 -10.77
C ARG A 624 -6.37 -12.29 -11.78
N SER A 625 -5.69 -12.22 -12.93
CA SER A 625 -5.98 -11.20 -13.95
C SER A 625 -7.35 -11.41 -14.59
N LYS A 626 -7.71 -12.66 -14.89
CA LYS A 626 -9.05 -13.00 -15.42
C LYS A 626 -10.10 -12.75 -14.34
N TRP A 627 -9.90 -13.19 -13.11
CA TRP A 627 -10.81 -12.90 -11.99
C TRP A 627 -11.04 -11.40 -11.78
N ALA A 628 -9.99 -10.58 -11.84
CA ALA A 628 -10.10 -9.13 -11.70
C ALA A 628 -10.98 -8.49 -12.78
N SER A 629 -10.97 -8.99 -14.02
CA SER A 629 -11.80 -8.42 -15.09
C SER A 629 -13.29 -8.66 -14.84
N PHE A 630 -13.66 -9.78 -14.20
CA PHE A 630 -15.06 -10.04 -13.83
C PHE A 630 -15.60 -9.03 -12.79
N HIS A 631 -14.74 -8.30 -12.10
CA HIS A 631 -15.18 -7.27 -11.16
C HIS A 631 -16.03 -6.20 -11.84
N SER A 632 -15.61 -5.70 -13.00
CA SER A 632 -16.36 -4.69 -13.77
C SER A 632 -17.37 -5.31 -14.74
N LEU A 633 -17.18 -6.57 -15.14
CA LEU A 633 -18.06 -7.24 -16.11
C LEU A 633 -19.30 -7.88 -15.47
N VAL A 634 -19.26 -8.21 -14.17
CA VAL A 634 -20.39 -8.81 -13.45
C VAL A 634 -21.04 -7.78 -12.55
N GLN A 635 -22.33 -7.55 -12.77
CA GLN A 635 -23.13 -6.73 -11.87
C GLN A 635 -23.74 -7.57 -10.75
N PRO A 636 -23.90 -6.99 -9.54
CA PRO A 636 -24.53 -7.68 -8.43
C PRO A 636 -26.02 -7.89 -8.69
N GLU A 637 -26.46 -9.15 -8.65
CA GLU A 637 -27.88 -9.50 -8.81
C GLU A 637 -28.63 -9.37 -7.48
N ALA A 638 -29.86 -8.84 -7.52
CA ALA A 638 -30.72 -8.78 -6.34
C ALA A 638 -31.17 -10.19 -5.92
N ASN A 639 -30.93 -10.55 -4.66
CA ASN A 639 -31.39 -11.80 -4.11
C ASN A 639 -32.90 -11.74 -3.83
N ARG A 640 -33.73 -12.17 -4.80
CA ARG A 640 -35.20 -12.12 -4.71
C ARG A 640 -35.81 -13.06 -3.66
N ARG A 641 -35.02 -13.93 -3.01
CA ARG A 641 -35.56 -15.07 -2.25
C ARG A 641 -35.44 -14.97 -0.73
N ARG A 642 -34.59 -14.12 -0.13
CA ARG A 642 -34.43 -14.07 1.34
C ARG A 642 -33.90 -12.72 1.87
N GLY A 643 -34.57 -12.17 2.89
CA GLY A 643 -34.05 -11.10 3.76
C GLY A 643 -33.86 -9.74 3.10
N GLY A 644 -33.59 -8.71 3.91
CA GLY A 644 -33.21 -7.40 3.38
C GLY A 644 -31.78 -7.39 2.85
N SER A 645 -31.57 -6.66 1.74
CA SER A 645 -30.26 -6.48 1.12
C SER A 645 -29.28 -5.79 2.08
N LEU A 646 -28.04 -6.27 2.12
CA LEU A 646 -26.98 -5.68 2.95
C LEU A 646 -26.31 -4.51 2.22
N ILE A 647 -26.98 -3.36 2.29
CA ILE A 647 -26.55 -2.09 1.69
C ILE A 647 -26.45 -1.05 2.81
N GLY A 648 -25.41 -0.22 2.75
CA GLY A 648 -25.18 0.81 3.75
C GLY A 648 -23.78 1.38 3.67
N SER A 649 -23.00 1.26 4.74
CA SER A 649 -21.67 1.87 4.81
C SER A 649 -20.69 1.05 5.62
N MET A 650 -19.44 1.03 5.16
CA MET A 650 -18.34 0.48 5.93
C MET A 650 -17.88 1.50 6.98
N LEU A 651 -17.79 1.09 8.24
CA LEU A 651 -17.35 1.95 9.34
C LEU A 651 -15.81 1.95 9.43
N LEU A 652 -15.18 2.45 8.37
CA LEU A 652 -13.74 2.52 8.18
C LEU A 652 -13.34 3.86 7.52
N GLY A 653 -12.12 4.34 7.76
CA GLY A 653 -11.55 5.50 7.06
C GLY A 653 -11.95 6.87 7.63
N PHE A 654 -12.74 6.91 8.70
CA PHE A 654 -13.08 8.14 9.43
C PHE A 654 -12.63 8.03 10.88
N PRO A 655 -12.12 9.12 11.50
CA PRO A 655 -11.71 9.09 12.91
C PRO A 655 -12.90 9.02 13.87
N LYS A 656 -14.07 9.49 13.43
CA LYS A 656 -15.31 9.57 14.22
C LYS A 656 -16.50 9.29 13.32
N PHE A 657 -17.49 8.62 13.88
CA PHE A 657 -18.80 8.38 13.27
C PHE A 657 -19.88 9.13 14.05
N TYR A 658 -20.86 9.67 13.33
CA TYR A 658 -21.95 10.43 13.92
C TYR A 658 -23.26 9.68 13.73
N PHE A 659 -23.85 9.26 14.84
CA PHE A 659 -25.14 8.60 14.90
C PHE A 659 -26.17 9.51 15.56
N ILE A 660 -27.45 9.23 15.36
CA ILE A 660 -28.56 9.89 16.04
C ILE A 660 -29.32 8.80 16.79
N LEU A 661 -29.19 8.78 18.11
CA LEU A 661 -29.90 7.83 18.98
C LEU A 661 -31.02 8.60 19.69
N ASP A 662 -32.26 8.24 19.42
CA ASP A 662 -33.46 8.86 20.00
C ASP A 662 -33.50 10.39 19.80
N GLY A 663 -33.13 10.83 18.61
CA GLY A 663 -33.08 12.25 18.23
C GLY A 663 -31.87 13.02 18.79
N LYS A 664 -30.98 12.36 19.55
CA LYS A 664 -29.75 12.97 20.07
C LYS A 664 -28.54 12.49 19.27
N GLN A 665 -27.72 13.44 18.83
CA GLN A 665 -26.48 13.10 18.15
C GLN A 665 -25.49 12.45 19.14
N VAL A 666 -24.95 11.31 18.75
CA VAL A 666 -23.92 10.55 19.47
C VAL A 666 -22.70 10.46 18.56
N THR A 667 -21.55 10.87 19.10
CA THR A 667 -20.27 10.77 18.41
C THR A 667 -19.54 9.54 18.93
N VAL A 668 -19.12 8.68 18.02
CA VAL A 668 -18.43 7.42 18.32
C VAL A 668 -17.05 7.48 17.68
N ASN A 669 -16.00 7.20 18.46
CA ASN A 669 -14.64 7.13 17.93
C ASN A 669 -14.48 5.83 17.16
N ALA A 670 -13.91 5.92 15.96
CA ALA A 670 -13.50 4.72 15.25
C ALA A 670 -12.49 3.98 16.11
N ASN A 671 -12.64 2.66 16.24
CA ASN A 671 -11.61 1.86 16.90
C ASN A 671 -10.28 2.15 16.21
N THR A 672 -9.29 2.64 16.97
CA THR A 672 -7.89 2.50 16.57
C THR A 672 -7.59 1.01 16.58
N VAL A 673 -7.89 0.35 15.47
CA VAL A 673 -7.35 -0.97 15.19
C VAL A 673 -5.85 -0.74 15.06
N THR A 674 -5.12 -1.04 16.14
CA THR A 674 -3.77 -1.58 16.04
C THR A 674 -3.87 -2.77 15.09
N GLN A 675 -3.58 -2.52 13.81
CA GLN A 675 -3.42 -3.56 12.79
C GLN A 675 -2.07 -4.22 12.98
#